data_AF-A0AAN6VQD4-F1
#
_entry.id   AF-A0AAN6VQD4-F1
#
_cell.length_a   1.000
_cell.length_b   1.000
_cell.length_c   1.000
_cell.angle_alpha   90.00
_cell.angle_beta   90.00
_cell.angle_gamma   90.00
#
_symmetry.space_group_name_H-M   'P 1'
#
loop_
_entity.id
_entity.type
_entity.pdbx_description
1 polymer ?
#
loop_
_entity_poly.entity_id
_entity_poly.type
_entity_poly.pdbx_seq_one_letter_code
_entity_poly.pdbx_strand_id
1 'polypeptide(L)'
;MASKRKASAMASAAPEEPVDPADELMFLCLGGGNEVGRSCHIIQYKGKTVMLDAGQHPAYDGLAALPFFDDFDLSTVDVLLISHFHIDHAASLPYVLAKTNFRGRVFMTHPTKAIYKWLIQDSVRVGNTSSNPTTQLVYTEQDHLNTFPMIEAIDYHTTHTISSIRITPYPAGHVLGAAMFLIEIAGLNILFTGDYSREQDRHLVSAEVPRGVRVDVLITESTYGIASHVPRVEREQALMKSITGVLNRGGRVLMPVFALGRAQELLLILDEYWGKHKEFQRYPIYYASNLARKCMLVYQTYVGAMNDNIKRLFRERMAEAEASGDAAGKGGPWDFKFIRSLKSIDRFDDVGGCVMLASPGMLQNGVSRELLERWAPSEKNGVIITGYSVEGTMAKQIMQEPEQIHAVMTRSSAGGRRAPGGDAEKVMIPRRCTVQEYSFAAHVDGTENREFIEEVSAPVVILVHGEVHNMMRLKSKLLSLNASKTDKVKVFSPRNCEELRIPFKTDKTAKVVGKLASIPQPMKMPKDDAQEPQLITGVLVQNDFKMSLMAPEDLREYAGLTTTTIACKQRLKLSAAGIDLVKWGLEGTFGSIEELPEAKPHPKADANGDDEKMEDVDEEFSIDEVVAAYLVMGCVTVRYRASGEVELEWEGNMLNDGIADAVMAVLLGIESSPAAVKRSASKNPHSHSHSHSDANTITLPHRNLHATLSPEERLERLMMFLEAQFGTANVSPIAEPKLPPASPSPPKPKSKPSPKPSPFPDEADDGGASMDVSEDEQQNNNTAEKEEEEQRQQQRVTAELARLHKLGIPVPGVRIKVDKMEASVWLEGLEVECANRVFADRVRAVVERAVEVTAPLWG
;
A
#
# COMPACT_ATOMS: atom_id res chain seq x y z
N MET A 1 -31.25 -8.31 49.48
CA MET A 1 -30.11 -7.37 49.58
C MET A 1 -29.46 -7.26 48.22
N ALA A 2 -29.95 -6.31 47.42
CA ALA A 2 -29.41 -5.99 46.11
C ALA A 2 -28.15 -5.13 46.27
N SER A 3 -27.04 -5.51 45.62
CA SER A 3 -25.88 -4.63 45.44
C SER A 3 -25.68 -4.31 43.97
N LYS A 4 -26.05 -3.07 43.66
CA LYS A 4 -25.94 -2.28 42.43
C LYS A 4 -24.71 -2.61 41.58
N ARG A 5 -24.93 -3.13 40.36
CA ARG A 5 -23.98 -2.96 39.24
C ARG A 5 -24.02 -1.49 38.79
N LYS A 6 -22.85 -0.88 38.63
CA LYS A 6 -22.67 0.50 38.16
C LYS A 6 -23.17 0.63 36.71
N ALA A 7 -24.04 1.61 36.48
CA ALA A 7 -24.62 1.96 35.18
C ALA A 7 -23.63 2.67 34.22
N SER A 8 -22.33 2.37 34.31
CA SER A 8 -21.30 2.91 33.39
C SER A 8 -20.91 1.95 32.28
N ALA A 9 -21.54 0.77 32.20
CA ALA A 9 -21.30 -0.26 31.19
C ALA A 9 -22.31 -0.25 30.03
N MET A 10 -23.13 0.81 29.92
CA MET A 10 -24.13 1.00 28.86
C MET A 10 -24.05 2.38 28.21
N ALA A 11 -22.85 2.98 28.17
CA ALA A 11 -22.58 3.97 27.13
C ALA A 11 -22.40 3.17 25.84
N SER A 12 -23.42 3.20 24.97
CA SER A 12 -23.26 2.79 23.58
C SER A 12 -22.00 3.45 23.04
N ALA A 13 -21.01 2.64 22.66
CA ALA A 13 -19.90 3.13 21.86
C ALA A 13 -20.52 3.95 20.72
N ALA A 14 -20.12 5.22 20.61
CA ALA A 14 -20.38 5.98 19.40
C ALA A 14 -19.95 5.08 18.23
N PRO A 15 -20.73 4.97 17.14
CA PRO A 15 -20.31 4.17 15.99
C PRO A 15 -18.90 4.66 15.63
N GLU A 16 -17.90 3.79 15.79
CA GLU A 16 -16.54 4.09 15.33
C GLU A 16 -16.69 4.38 13.85
N GLU A 17 -16.53 5.66 13.46
CA GLU A 17 -16.51 6.03 12.06
C GLU A 17 -15.51 5.11 11.37
N PRO A 18 -15.90 4.45 10.25
CA PRO A 18 -15.02 3.53 9.55
C PRO A 18 -13.72 4.27 9.24
N VAL A 19 -12.62 3.82 9.86
CA VAL A 19 -11.29 4.36 9.57
C VAL A 19 -11.01 4.01 8.12
N ASP A 20 -10.70 5.03 7.31
CA ASP A 20 -10.23 4.82 5.95
C ASP A 20 -9.00 3.89 6.04
N PRO A 21 -8.96 2.75 5.33
CA PRO A 21 -7.79 1.87 5.31
C PRO A 21 -6.48 2.62 4.98
N ALA A 22 -6.55 3.76 4.28
CA ALA A 22 -5.41 4.61 4.02
C ALA A 22 -4.85 5.33 5.26
N ASP A 23 -5.66 5.53 6.31
CA ASP A 23 -5.28 6.16 7.58
C ASP A 23 -4.80 5.13 8.64
N GLU A 24 -4.70 3.86 8.28
CA GLU A 24 -4.07 2.82 9.09
C GLU A 24 -2.60 2.65 8.69
N LEU A 25 -1.70 2.77 9.66
CA LEU A 25 -0.32 2.31 9.51
C LEU A 25 -0.32 0.79 9.62
N MET A 26 0.05 0.11 8.54
CA MET A 26 0.35 -1.32 8.57
C MET A 26 1.84 -1.52 8.81
N PHE A 27 2.17 -2.38 9.77
CA PHE A 27 3.52 -2.88 10.02
C PHE A 27 3.49 -4.40 9.93
N LEU A 28 4.32 -4.99 9.06
CA LEU A 28 4.46 -6.43 8.89
C LEU A 28 5.90 -6.84 9.11
N CYS A 29 6.12 -7.80 10.00
CA CYS A 29 7.45 -8.32 10.27
C CYS A 29 7.71 -9.57 9.41
N LEU A 30 8.58 -9.48 8.40
CA LEU A 30 8.96 -10.64 7.57
C LEU A 30 10.18 -11.39 8.13
N GLY A 31 10.88 -10.81 9.10
CA GLY A 31 12.00 -11.43 9.82
C GLY A 31 12.50 -10.53 10.94
N GLY A 32 13.13 -11.10 11.97
CA GLY A 32 13.51 -10.38 13.19
C GLY A 32 12.34 -10.14 14.17
N GLY A 33 11.18 -10.77 13.96
CA GLY A 33 10.02 -10.70 14.84
C GLY A 33 10.06 -11.82 15.88
N ASN A 34 10.31 -11.46 17.15
CA ASN A 34 10.58 -12.40 18.25
C ASN A 34 11.78 -13.34 18.01
N GLU A 35 12.72 -12.95 17.14
CA GLU A 35 14.00 -13.62 16.92
C GLU A 35 15.11 -12.59 16.65
N VAL A 36 16.37 -13.04 16.65
CA VAL A 36 17.54 -12.26 16.20
C VAL A 36 18.06 -12.91 14.91
N GLY A 37 18.15 -12.14 13.83
CA GLY A 37 18.50 -12.64 12.50
C GLY A 37 17.44 -12.31 11.44
N ARG A 38 17.88 -12.30 10.17
CA ARG A 38 17.04 -12.03 8.97
C ARG A 38 16.09 -10.83 9.11
N SER A 39 16.54 -9.73 9.71
CA SER A 39 15.77 -8.51 9.90
C SER A 39 15.19 -8.02 8.57
N CYS A 40 13.86 -7.87 8.55
CA CYS A 40 13.11 -7.42 7.40
C CYS A 40 11.69 -7.00 7.85
N HIS A 41 11.36 -5.73 7.67
CA HIS A 41 10.07 -5.18 8.10
C HIS A 41 9.44 -4.35 7.00
N ILE A 42 8.13 -4.46 6.83
CA ILE A 42 7.34 -3.69 5.87
C ILE A 42 6.50 -2.67 6.63
N ILE A 43 6.53 -1.44 6.15
CA ILE A 43 5.66 -0.36 6.58
C ILE A 43 4.81 0.06 5.40
N GLN A 44 3.49 0.15 5.58
CA GLN A 44 2.58 0.72 4.60
C GLN A 44 1.72 1.81 5.23
N TYR A 45 1.69 2.98 4.62
CA TYR A 45 0.85 4.10 5.05
C TYR A 45 0.49 5.00 3.87
N LYS A 46 -0.79 5.39 3.74
CA LYS A 46 -1.32 6.21 2.64
C LYS A 46 -0.87 5.76 1.24
N GLY A 47 -0.87 4.45 0.98
CA GLY A 47 -0.48 3.87 -0.30
C GLY A 47 1.02 3.92 -0.61
N LYS A 48 1.87 4.24 0.38
CA LYS A 48 3.33 4.18 0.28
C LYS A 48 3.86 3.01 1.06
N THR A 49 4.85 2.30 0.50
CA THR A 49 5.40 1.08 1.09
C THR A 49 6.92 1.21 1.27
N VAL A 50 7.39 1.07 2.50
CA VAL A 50 8.82 1.09 2.85
C VAL A 50 9.22 -0.26 3.43
N MET A 51 10.29 -0.84 2.89
CA MET A 51 10.94 -2.03 3.41
C MET A 51 12.18 -1.63 4.21
N LEU A 52 12.29 -2.14 5.42
CA LEU A 52 13.38 -1.89 6.35
C LEU A 52 14.22 -3.15 6.51
N ASP A 53 15.48 -3.07 6.14
CA ASP A 53 16.45 -4.15 6.11
C ASP A 53 16.07 -5.35 5.22
N ALA A 54 17.08 -6.13 4.86
CA ALA A 54 17.00 -7.34 4.05
C ALA A 54 18.14 -8.29 4.47
N GLY A 55 17.97 -8.93 5.63
CA GLY A 55 18.97 -9.78 6.25
C GLY A 55 18.91 -11.27 5.93
N GLN A 56 19.87 -12.04 6.48
CA GLN A 56 19.84 -13.50 6.54
C GLN A 56 19.99 -14.01 7.97
N HIS A 57 19.36 -15.15 8.28
CA HIS A 57 19.46 -15.77 9.60
C HIS A 57 20.75 -16.60 9.70
N PRO A 58 21.69 -16.29 10.61
CA PRO A 58 23.01 -16.94 10.63
C PRO A 58 23.02 -18.42 11.02
N ALA A 59 21.92 -18.92 11.58
CA ALA A 59 21.79 -20.32 12.00
C ALA A 59 21.12 -21.24 10.96
N TYR A 60 20.58 -20.67 9.88
CA TYR A 60 19.91 -21.43 8.82
C TYR A 60 20.69 -21.32 7.51
N ASP A 61 20.46 -22.29 6.61
CA ASP A 61 21.11 -22.36 5.30
C ASP A 61 20.06 -22.28 4.18
N GLY A 62 20.51 -21.89 2.98
CA GLY A 62 19.66 -21.84 1.79
C GLY A 62 18.48 -20.86 1.93
N LEU A 63 17.33 -21.24 1.37
CA LEU A 63 16.11 -20.41 1.41
C LEU A 63 15.57 -20.21 2.84
N ALA A 64 15.81 -21.15 3.76
CA ALA A 64 15.33 -21.04 5.14
C ALA A 64 16.01 -19.91 5.93
N ALA A 65 17.17 -19.42 5.47
CA ALA A 65 17.85 -18.28 6.05
C ALA A 65 17.23 -16.93 5.64
N LEU A 66 16.38 -16.91 4.61
CA LEU A 66 15.76 -15.69 4.12
C LEU A 66 14.58 -15.26 5.01
N PRO A 67 14.22 -13.96 4.99
CA PRO A 67 12.92 -13.49 5.43
C PRO A 67 11.78 -14.15 4.65
N PHE A 68 10.56 -14.08 5.19
CA PHE A 68 9.35 -14.64 4.58
C PHE A 68 8.84 -13.77 3.40
N PHE A 69 9.64 -13.64 2.34
CA PHE A 69 9.29 -12.80 1.18
C PHE A 69 8.04 -13.26 0.44
N ASP A 70 7.65 -14.52 0.56
CA ASP A 70 6.45 -15.07 -0.08
C ASP A 70 5.14 -14.49 0.48
N ASP A 71 5.18 -13.91 1.69
CA ASP A 71 4.00 -13.34 2.37
C ASP A 71 3.74 -11.87 1.98
N PHE A 72 4.56 -11.27 1.10
CA PHE A 72 4.37 -9.89 0.67
C PHE A 72 4.82 -9.65 -0.78
N ASP A 73 4.03 -8.89 -1.54
CA ASP A 73 4.40 -8.50 -2.91
C ASP A 73 5.45 -7.37 -2.91
N LEU A 74 6.72 -7.75 -3.10
CA LEU A 74 7.84 -6.81 -3.14
C LEU A 74 7.80 -5.82 -4.31
N SER A 75 6.98 -6.05 -5.35
CA SER A 75 6.81 -5.09 -6.45
C SER A 75 6.11 -3.79 -6.02
N THR A 76 5.41 -3.83 -4.89
CA THR A 76 4.72 -2.68 -4.29
C THR A 76 5.62 -1.79 -3.43
N VAL A 77 6.86 -2.22 -3.14
CA VAL A 77 7.80 -1.49 -2.28
C VAL A 77 8.40 -0.31 -3.04
N ASP A 78 8.17 0.90 -2.55
CA ASP A 78 8.74 2.14 -3.11
C ASP A 78 10.22 2.29 -2.75
N VAL A 79 10.54 2.03 -1.48
CA VAL A 79 11.86 2.28 -0.89
C VAL A 79 12.29 1.13 0.00
N LEU A 80 13.54 0.71 -0.15
CA LEU A 80 14.22 -0.24 0.73
C LEU A 80 15.38 0.48 1.45
N LEU A 81 15.35 0.48 2.78
CA LEU A 81 16.37 1.12 3.62
C LEU A 81 17.19 0.06 4.34
N ILE A 82 18.51 0.07 4.15
CA ILE A 82 19.43 -0.79 4.91
C ILE A 82 20.08 0.03 6.02
N SER A 83 19.82 -0.35 7.27
CA SER A 83 20.35 0.29 8.49
C SER A 83 21.86 0.19 8.56
N HIS A 84 22.41 -1.00 8.37
CA HIS A 84 23.84 -1.25 8.46
C HIS A 84 24.26 -2.54 7.74
N PHE A 85 25.56 -2.79 7.68
CA PHE A 85 26.13 -3.82 6.80
C PHE A 85 26.07 -5.25 7.36
N HIS A 86 25.63 -5.50 8.59
CA HIS A 86 25.66 -6.87 9.14
C HIS A 86 24.79 -7.84 8.32
N ILE A 87 25.14 -9.13 8.40
CA ILE A 87 24.56 -10.18 7.56
C ILE A 87 23.05 -10.32 7.80
N ASP A 88 22.65 -10.26 9.05
CA ASP A 88 21.28 -10.25 9.56
C ASP A 88 20.47 -9.01 9.19
N HIS A 89 21.05 -8.00 8.55
CA HIS A 89 20.35 -6.81 8.06
C HIS A 89 20.49 -6.56 6.56
N ALA A 90 21.54 -7.07 5.90
CA ALA A 90 21.83 -6.74 4.50
C ALA A 90 22.06 -7.94 3.57
N ALA A 91 22.28 -9.15 4.10
CA ALA A 91 22.76 -10.25 3.26
C ALA A 91 21.73 -10.86 2.32
N SER A 92 20.43 -10.62 2.46
CA SER A 92 19.44 -11.05 1.46
C SER A 92 19.21 -10.02 0.36
N LEU A 93 19.80 -8.83 0.45
CA LEU A 93 19.60 -7.78 -0.57
C LEU A 93 19.93 -8.24 -2.01
N PRO A 94 21.01 -8.99 -2.31
CA PRO A 94 21.25 -9.48 -3.66
C PRO A 94 20.15 -10.42 -4.15
N TYR A 95 19.57 -11.23 -3.25
CA TYR A 95 18.43 -12.08 -3.57
C TYR A 95 17.21 -11.24 -3.90
N VAL A 96 16.88 -10.24 -3.08
CA VAL A 96 15.77 -9.31 -3.32
C VAL A 96 15.91 -8.65 -4.69
N LEU A 97 17.09 -8.12 -5.01
CA LEU A 97 17.30 -7.37 -6.25
C LEU A 97 17.40 -8.23 -7.51
N ALA A 98 17.93 -9.46 -7.42
CA ALA A 98 18.19 -10.30 -8.59
C ALA A 98 17.15 -11.41 -8.81
N LYS A 99 16.44 -11.84 -7.75
CA LYS A 99 15.61 -13.05 -7.77
C LYS A 99 14.14 -12.80 -7.41
N THR A 100 13.76 -11.57 -7.07
CA THR A 100 12.35 -11.20 -6.76
C THR A 100 11.80 -10.17 -7.75
N ASN A 101 10.54 -9.79 -7.60
CA ASN A 101 9.85 -8.80 -8.42
C ASN A 101 10.01 -7.35 -7.92
N PHE A 102 10.92 -7.09 -6.98
CA PHE A 102 11.20 -5.76 -6.43
C PHE A 102 11.60 -4.75 -7.52
N ARG A 103 11.04 -3.53 -7.45
CA ARG A 103 11.29 -2.42 -8.40
C ARG A 103 11.59 -1.08 -7.73
N GLY A 104 11.61 -1.04 -6.40
CA GLY A 104 11.86 0.17 -5.63
C GLY A 104 13.30 0.65 -5.67
N ARG A 105 13.58 1.72 -4.92
CA ARG A 105 14.94 2.27 -4.76
C ARG A 105 15.56 1.80 -3.45
N VAL A 106 16.85 1.52 -3.46
CA VAL A 106 17.58 1.03 -2.28
C VAL A 106 18.53 2.08 -1.76
N PHE A 107 18.54 2.32 -0.44
CA PHE A 107 19.45 3.27 0.19
C PHE A 107 20.28 2.66 1.31
N MET A 108 21.54 3.08 1.35
CA MET A 108 22.52 2.82 2.40
C MET A 108 23.26 4.11 2.72
N THR A 109 23.89 4.20 3.89
CA THR A 109 24.91 5.24 4.09
C THR A 109 26.16 4.94 3.26
N HIS A 110 26.98 5.96 3.01
CA HIS A 110 28.24 5.81 2.29
C HIS A 110 29.17 4.72 2.86
N PRO A 111 29.44 4.66 4.19
CA PRO A 111 30.29 3.62 4.73
C PRO A 111 29.64 2.23 4.66
N THR A 112 28.33 2.12 4.90
CA THR A 112 27.59 0.86 4.80
C THR A 112 27.69 0.27 3.39
N LYS A 113 27.45 1.07 2.33
CA LYS A 113 27.58 0.61 0.94
C LYS A 113 29.00 0.12 0.62
N ALA A 114 30.03 0.83 1.08
CA ALA A 114 31.42 0.47 0.83
C ALA A 114 31.84 -0.86 1.50
N ILE A 115 31.38 -1.07 2.74
CA ILE A 115 31.67 -2.30 3.51
C ILE A 115 30.84 -3.46 2.97
N TYR A 116 29.56 -3.23 2.71
CA TYR A 116 28.60 -4.19 2.15
C TYR A 116 29.16 -4.92 0.94
N LYS A 117 29.79 -4.19 0.00
CA LYS A 117 30.40 -4.77 -1.20
C LYS A 117 31.30 -5.97 -0.85
N TRP A 118 32.21 -5.79 0.09
CA TRP A 118 33.22 -6.80 0.41
C TRP A 118 32.68 -7.87 1.35
N LEU A 119 31.84 -7.48 2.32
CA LEU A 119 31.28 -8.40 3.29
C LEU A 119 30.40 -9.46 2.62
N ILE A 120 29.53 -9.06 1.69
CA ILE A 120 28.67 -10.01 0.98
C ILE A 120 29.47 -10.93 0.05
N GLN A 121 30.52 -10.43 -0.61
CA GLN A 121 31.41 -11.28 -1.41
C GLN A 121 32.08 -12.38 -0.55
N ASP A 122 32.52 -12.04 0.67
CA ASP A 122 33.09 -13.02 1.60
C ASP A 122 32.03 -13.98 2.13
N SER A 123 30.82 -13.49 2.43
CA SER A 123 29.69 -14.33 2.86
C SER A 123 29.38 -15.44 1.83
N VAL A 124 29.28 -15.08 0.54
CA VAL A 124 29.05 -16.07 -0.54
C VAL A 124 30.19 -17.09 -0.63
N ARG A 125 31.44 -16.64 -0.47
CA ARG A 125 32.62 -17.52 -0.49
C ARG A 125 32.66 -18.48 0.70
N VAL A 126 32.33 -17.98 1.89
CA VAL A 126 32.29 -18.76 3.13
C VAL A 126 31.12 -19.75 3.09
N GLY A 127 29.95 -19.35 2.58
CA GLY A 127 28.80 -20.22 2.35
C GLY A 127 29.09 -21.36 1.38
N ASN A 128 29.88 -21.12 0.33
CA ASN A 128 30.38 -22.15 -0.59
C ASN A 128 31.29 -23.20 0.06
N THR A 129 31.82 -22.93 1.25
CA THR A 129 32.68 -23.85 1.99
C THR A 129 31.88 -24.67 3.02
N SER A 130 30.55 -24.53 3.05
CA SER A 130 29.69 -25.35 3.91
C SER A 130 29.82 -26.85 3.58
N SER A 131 29.79 -27.68 4.61
CA SER A 131 30.03 -29.13 4.52
C SER A 131 28.89 -29.90 3.85
N ASN A 132 27.78 -29.24 3.51
CA ASN A 132 26.62 -29.87 2.91
C ASN A 132 26.58 -29.62 1.39
N PRO A 133 27.00 -30.59 0.55
CA PRO A 133 27.04 -30.43 -0.89
C PRO A 133 25.65 -30.29 -1.54
N THR A 134 24.55 -30.44 -0.79
CA THR A 134 23.17 -30.21 -1.28
C THR A 134 22.63 -28.81 -0.99
N THR A 135 23.30 -27.98 -0.19
CA THR A 135 22.86 -26.62 0.09
C THR A 135 23.09 -25.75 -1.15
N GLN A 136 22.02 -25.42 -1.88
CA GLN A 136 22.08 -24.46 -2.96
C GLN A 136 22.26 -23.04 -2.41
N LEU A 137 23.23 -22.30 -2.97
CA LEU A 137 23.36 -20.87 -2.70
C LEU A 137 22.11 -20.14 -3.19
N VAL A 138 21.60 -19.22 -2.36
CA VAL A 138 20.47 -18.36 -2.73
C VAL A 138 20.82 -17.31 -3.79
N TYR A 139 22.09 -16.91 -3.89
CA TYR A 139 22.61 -16.03 -4.93
C TYR A 139 24.12 -16.22 -5.10
N THR A 140 24.64 -15.75 -6.24
CA THR A 140 26.07 -15.84 -6.60
C THR A 140 26.80 -14.52 -6.34
N GLU A 141 28.14 -14.57 -6.33
CA GLU A 141 28.96 -13.35 -6.28
C GLU A 141 28.66 -12.41 -7.47
N GLN A 142 28.33 -12.98 -8.64
CA GLN A 142 27.96 -12.20 -9.82
C GLN A 142 26.62 -11.49 -9.65
N ASP A 143 25.62 -12.13 -9.03
CA ASP A 143 24.33 -11.48 -8.73
C ASP A 143 24.55 -10.25 -7.84
N HIS A 144 25.39 -10.36 -6.81
CA HIS A 144 25.76 -9.23 -5.95
C HIS A 144 26.48 -8.11 -6.72
N LEU A 145 27.46 -8.44 -7.56
CA LEU A 145 28.17 -7.43 -8.35
C LEU A 145 27.26 -6.72 -9.37
N ASN A 146 26.29 -7.43 -9.93
CA ASN A 146 25.32 -6.88 -10.87
C ASN A 146 24.31 -5.95 -10.18
N THR A 147 23.94 -6.24 -8.94
CA THR A 147 22.94 -5.47 -8.17
C THR A 147 23.55 -4.32 -7.37
N PHE A 148 24.85 -4.38 -7.05
CA PHE A 148 25.57 -3.34 -6.31
C PHE A 148 25.41 -1.90 -6.86
N PRO A 149 25.40 -1.64 -8.18
CA PRO A 149 25.17 -0.31 -8.73
C PRO A 149 23.77 0.26 -8.47
N MET A 150 22.78 -0.58 -8.18
CA MET A 150 21.38 -0.18 -7.91
C MET A 150 21.20 0.44 -6.52
N ILE A 151 22.21 0.30 -5.64
CA ILE A 151 22.18 0.82 -4.28
C ILE A 151 22.61 2.29 -4.31
N GLU A 152 21.81 3.18 -3.74
CA GLU A 152 22.11 4.59 -3.62
C GLU A 152 22.70 4.91 -2.25
N ALA A 153 23.71 5.79 -2.22
CA ALA A 153 24.34 6.21 -0.97
C ALA A 153 23.76 7.56 -0.52
N ILE A 154 23.47 7.67 0.77
CA ILE A 154 22.91 8.88 1.41
C ILE A 154 23.75 9.32 2.61
N ASP A 155 23.72 10.63 2.87
CA ASP A 155 24.47 11.28 3.94
C ASP A 155 23.63 11.47 5.19
N TYR A 156 24.28 11.38 6.35
CA TYR A 156 23.65 11.67 7.63
C TYR A 156 23.03 13.07 7.67
N HIS A 157 21.93 13.20 8.41
CA HIS A 157 21.19 14.44 8.67
C HIS A 157 20.67 15.17 7.40
N THR A 158 20.71 14.51 6.24
CA THR A 158 20.17 15.04 5.00
C THR A 158 18.81 14.40 4.73
N THR A 159 17.77 15.20 4.54
CA THR A 159 16.45 14.69 4.18
C THR A 159 16.38 14.42 2.67
N HIS A 160 16.14 13.16 2.30
CA HIS A 160 15.89 12.74 0.94
C HIS A 160 14.39 12.48 0.75
N THR A 161 13.80 13.04 -0.31
CA THR A 161 12.38 12.82 -0.66
C THR A 161 12.28 11.88 -1.86
N ILE A 162 11.67 10.71 -1.67
CA ILE A 162 11.48 9.68 -2.69
C ILE A 162 10.03 9.24 -2.69
N SER A 163 9.33 9.35 -3.83
CA SER A 163 7.94 8.92 -3.95
C SER A 163 7.04 9.46 -2.83
N SER A 164 7.22 10.74 -2.46
CA SER A 164 6.48 11.42 -1.38
C SER A 164 6.78 10.91 0.04
N ILE A 165 7.81 10.06 0.20
CA ILE A 165 8.37 9.59 1.48
C ILE A 165 9.62 10.43 1.78
N ARG A 166 9.71 11.05 2.95
CA ARG A 166 10.89 11.79 3.40
C ARG A 166 11.71 10.93 4.33
N ILE A 167 13.01 10.85 4.10
CA ILE A 167 13.92 9.93 4.79
C ILE A 167 15.13 10.72 5.27
N THR A 168 15.41 10.67 6.57
CA THR A 168 16.58 11.34 7.17
C THR A 168 17.37 10.34 8.01
N PRO A 169 18.58 9.94 7.61
CA PRO A 169 19.42 9.05 8.39
C PRO A 169 20.13 9.79 9.54
N TYR A 170 20.16 9.16 10.71
CA TYR A 170 20.90 9.59 11.91
C TYR A 170 21.93 8.52 12.28
N PRO A 171 23.08 8.88 12.87
CA PRO A 171 24.06 7.88 13.30
C PRO A 171 23.47 6.96 14.37
N ALA A 172 23.62 5.65 14.20
CA ALA A 172 23.17 4.65 15.17
C ALA A 172 24.28 4.18 16.14
N GLY A 173 25.53 4.60 15.92
CA GLY A 173 26.67 3.96 16.57
C GLY A 173 26.81 2.52 16.08
N HIS A 174 26.92 1.53 16.97
CA HIS A 174 26.92 0.09 16.68
C HIS A 174 28.03 -0.41 15.72
N VAL A 175 28.03 0.00 14.45
CA VAL A 175 29.10 -0.21 13.45
C VAL A 175 29.30 1.01 12.56
N LEU A 176 30.46 1.12 11.92
CA LEU A 176 30.77 2.23 11.02
C LEU A 176 29.74 2.33 9.88
N GLY A 177 29.00 3.44 9.82
CA GLY A 177 27.97 3.66 8.81
C GLY A 177 26.56 3.25 9.23
N ALA A 178 26.36 2.65 10.41
CA ALA A 178 25.01 2.31 10.86
C ALA A 178 24.12 3.56 10.98
N ALA A 179 22.87 3.42 10.58
CA ALA A 179 21.91 4.51 10.54
C ALA A 179 20.56 4.13 11.16
N MET A 180 20.03 5.05 11.96
CA MET A 180 18.61 5.11 12.30
C MET A 180 17.91 5.96 11.26
N PHE A 181 16.80 5.49 10.69
CA PHE A 181 16.05 6.22 9.68
C PHE A 181 14.81 6.87 10.28
N LEU A 182 14.75 8.19 10.21
CA LEU A 182 13.52 8.95 10.41
C LEU A 182 12.77 9.01 9.07
N ILE A 183 11.61 8.38 9.03
CA ILE A 183 10.74 8.23 7.87
C ILE A 183 9.48 9.06 8.12
N GLU A 184 9.19 10.00 7.22
CA GLU A 184 8.00 10.85 7.28
C GLU A 184 7.11 10.56 6.07
N ILE A 185 5.90 10.06 6.32
CA ILE A 185 4.88 9.78 5.30
C ILE A 185 3.59 10.52 5.71
N ALA A 186 3.15 11.46 4.90
CA ALA A 186 1.92 12.23 5.12
C ALA A 186 1.80 12.87 6.54
N GLY A 187 2.93 13.30 7.11
CA GLY A 187 2.99 13.89 8.45
C GLY A 187 3.18 12.93 9.62
N LEU A 188 3.13 11.61 9.37
CA LEU A 188 3.44 10.57 10.35
C LEU A 188 4.95 10.35 10.41
N ASN A 189 5.56 10.53 11.59
CA ASN A 189 7.00 10.36 11.80
C ASN A 189 7.32 8.99 12.44
N ILE A 190 8.04 8.16 11.71
CA ILE A 190 8.45 6.81 12.13
C ILE A 190 9.98 6.80 12.26
N LEU A 191 10.49 6.43 13.43
CA LEU A 191 11.92 6.23 13.65
C LEU A 191 12.23 4.73 13.69
N PHE A 192 13.01 4.24 12.74
CA PHE A 192 13.56 2.89 12.76
C PHE A 192 15.02 2.92 13.20
N THR A 193 15.36 2.21 14.27
CA THR A 193 16.74 2.25 14.81
C THR A 193 17.73 1.36 14.09
N GLY A 194 17.26 0.27 13.45
CA GLY A 194 18.13 -0.89 13.22
C GLY A 194 18.77 -1.34 14.54
N ASP A 195 20.03 -1.76 14.47
CA ASP A 195 20.86 -1.95 15.66
C ASP A 195 21.61 -0.66 16.02
N TYR A 196 21.61 -0.31 17.30
CA TYR A 196 22.17 0.94 17.78
C TYR A 196 22.87 0.80 19.13
N SER A 197 23.79 1.72 19.43
CA SER A 197 24.51 1.77 20.70
C SER A 197 24.53 3.18 21.26
N ARG A 198 24.35 3.30 22.58
CA ARG A 198 24.48 4.56 23.31
C ARG A 198 25.80 4.71 24.06
N GLU A 199 26.58 3.64 24.17
CA GLU A 199 27.92 3.70 24.73
C GLU A 199 28.91 4.25 23.70
N GLN A 200 29.69 5.26 24.07
CA GLN A 200 30.78 5.74 23.23
C GLN A 200 31.93 4.74 23.25
N ASP A 201 32.28 4.20 22.08
CA ASP A 201 33.44 3.32 21.93
C ASP A 201 34.69 4.11 21.46
N ARG A 202 35.82 3.43 21.21
CA ARG A 202 37.06 4.12 20.84
C ARG A 202 36.98 4.81 19.47
N HIS A 203 36.10 4.38 18.56
CA HIS A 203 36.05 4.85 17.17
C HIS A 203 34.69 5.36 16.65
N LEU A 204 33.58 4.91 17.19
CA LEU A 204 32.22 5.26 16.79
C LEU A 204 31.63 6.35 17.68
N VAL A 205 30.67 7.04 17.08
CA VAL A 205 29.75 7.94 17.77
C VAL A 205 28.64 7.13 18.42
N SER A 206 28.05 7.66 19.49
CA SER A 206 26.82 7.10 20.08
C SER A 206 25.61 7.47 19.23
N ALA A 207 24.54 6.68 19.33
CA ALA A 207 23.25 6.99 18.72
C ALA A 207 22.68 8.32 19.23
N GLU A 208 22.01 9.06 18.34
CA GLU A 208 21.44 10.38 18.63
C GLU A 208 19.92 10.38 18.51
N VAL A 209 19.22 11.07 19.42
CA VAL A 209 17.78 11.32 19.27
C VAL A 209 17.55 12.49 18.29
N PRO A 210 16.68 12.33 17.27
CA PRO A 210 16.32 13.42 16.36
C PRO A 210 15.80 14.66 17.11
N ARG A 211 16.48 15.79 16.97
CA ARG A 211 16.12 17.04 17.66
C ARG A 211 15.03 17.80 16.91
N GLY A 212 14.08 18.37 17.65
CA GLY A 212 13.05 19.25 17.08
C GLY A 212 11.98 18.54 16.24
N VAL A 213 11.93 17.20 16.28
CA VAL A 213 10.92 16.38 15.61
C VAL A 213 10.24 15.50 16.63
N ARG A 214 8.90 15.47 16.61
CA ARG A 214 8.10 14.52 17.39
C ARG A 214 7.99 13.21 16.62
N VAL A 215 8.47 12.13 17.21
CA VAL A 215 8.33 10.78 16.66
C VAL A 215 7.00 10.18 17.12
N ASP A 216 6.22 9.65 16.18
CA ASP A 216 4.92 9.03 16.46
C ASP A 216 5.04 7.52 16.66
N VAL A 217 5.95 6.88 15.91
CA VAL A 217 6.23 5.44 16.00
C VAL A 217 7.72 5.21 16.11
N LEU A 218 8.13 4.49 17.14
CA LEU A 218 9.50 4.01 17.32
C LEU A 218 9.55 2.50 17.05
N ILE A 219 10.32 2.08 16.06
CA ILE A 219 10.65 0.67 15.80
C ILE A 219 12.08 0.47 16.28
N THR A 220 12.27 -0.33 17.33
CA THR A 220 13.56 -0.46 18.01
C THR A 220 13.95 -1.90 18.31
N GLU A 221 15.26 -2.17 18.30
CA GLU A 221 15.80 -3.49 18.63
C GLU A 221 15.56 -3.87 20.11
N SER A 222 15.68 -5.16 20.40
CA SER A 222 15.47 -5.72 21.74
C SER A 222 16.45 -6.84 22.09
N THR A 223 17.64 -6.83 21.46
CA THR A 223 18.68 -7.86 21.55
C THR A 223 19.00 -8.30 22.97
N TYR A 224 19.28 -7.35 23.87
CA TYR A 224 19.60 -7.63 25.28
C TYR A 224 18.39 -7.58 26.23
N GLY A 225 17.19 -7.27 25.75
CA GLY A 225 15.98 -7.18 26.56
C GLY A 225 16.14 -6.25 27.77
N ILE A 226 16.20 -6.83 28.97
CA ILE A 226 16.40 -6.10 30.24
C ILE A 226 17.76 -6.35 30.89
N ALA A 227 18.69 -7.02 30.20
CA ALA A 227 20.04 -7.23 30.69
C ALA A 227 20.76 -5.89 30.80
N SER A 228 21.63 -5.75 31.80
CA SER A 228 22.49 -4.57 31.94
C SER A 228 23.94 -4.94 31.65
N HIS A 229 24.66 -3.99 31.09
CA HIS A 229 26.06 -4.16 30.80
C HIS A 229 26.93 -3.90 32.03
N VAL A 230 27.98 -4.71 32.19
CA VAL A 230 29.08 -4.40 33.11
C VAL A 230 29.76 -3.13 32.59
N PRO A 231 30.15 -2.19 33.47
CA PRO A 231 30.84 -0.98 33.06
C PRO A 231 32.03 -1.26 32.15
N ARG A 232 32.19 -0.45 31.12
CA ARG A 232 33.17 -0.66 30.06
C ARG A 232 34.60 -0.92 30.56
N VAL A 233 35.06 -0.10 31.51
CA VAL A 233 36.42 -0.19 32.08
C VAL A 233 36.64 -1.55 32.74
N GLU A 234 35.64 -2.06 33.46
CA GLU A 234 35.69 -3.38 34.10
C GLU A 234 35.67 -4.50 33.07
N ARG A 235 34.87 -4.38 31.99
CA ARG A 235 34.88 -5.35 30.89
C ARG A 235 36.23 -5.42 30.18
N GLU A 236 36.84 -4.26 29.88
CA GLU A 236 38.17 -4.21 29.26
C GLU A 236 39.22 -4.85 30.19
N GLN A 237 39.18 -4.57 31.49
CA GLN A 237 40.09 -5.20 32.47
C GLN A 237 39.87 -6.71 32.57
N ALA A 238 38.61 -7.17 32.61
CA ALA A 238 38.28 -8.59 32.69
C ALA A 238 38.73 -9.34 31.43
N LEU A 239 38.52 -8.76 30.26
CA LEU A 239 39.02 -9.29 28.98
C LEU A 239 40.55 -9.43 29.01
N MET A 240 41.28 -8.39 29.42
CA MET A 240 42.74 -8.43 29.47
C MET A 240 43.25 -9.45 30.48
N LYS A 241 42.60 -9.58 31.65
CA LYS A 241 42.92 -10.59 32.66
C LYS A 241 42.75 -12.01 32.11
N SER A 242 41.69 -12.25 31.36
CA SER A 242 41.45 -13.53 30.67
C SER A 242 42.56 -13.84 29.66
N ILE A 243 42.82 -12.90 28.74
CA ILE A 243 43.83 -13.05 27.69
C ILE A 243 45.21 -13.32 28.29
N THR A 244 45.64 -12.48 29.23
CA THR A 244 46.96 -12.63 29.87
C THR A 244 47.06 -13.91 30.69
N GLY A 245 45.98 -14.36 31.34
CA GLY A 245 45.93 -15.65 32.03
C GLY A 245 46.12 -16.86 31.11
N VAL A 246 45.63 -16.79 29.86
CA VAL A 246 45.86 -17.83 28.83
C VAL A 246 47.29 -17.81 28.33
N LEU A 247 47.83 -16.62 28.04
CA LEU A 247 49.20 -16.46 27.55
C LEU A 247 50.25 -16.90 28.60
N ASN A 248 50.01 -16.58 29.88
CA ASN A 248 50.93 -16.92 30.97
C ASN A 248 51.05 -18.43 31.22
N ARG A 249 50.01 -19.22 30.95
CA ARG A 249 50.07 -20.69 30.99
C ARG A 249 50.55 -21.33 29.68
N GLY A 250 51.04 -20.52 28.74
CA GLY A 250 51.57 -20.98 27.45
C GLY A 250 50.51 -21.43 26.45
N GLY A 251 49.27 -20.95 26.62
CA GLY A 251 48.14 -21.24 25.73
C GLY A 251 47.96 -20.23 24.60
N ARG A 252 47.00 -20.54 23.74
CA ARG A 252 46.55 -19.70 22.62
C ARG A 252 45.15 -19.16 22.91
N VAL A 253 44.93 -17.91 22.58
CA VAL A 253 43.63 -17.25 22.71
C VAL A 253 42.98 -17.18 21.33
N LEU A 254 41.81 -17.80 21.18
CA LEU A 254 40.93 -17.62 20.03
C LEU A 254 39.83 -16.61 20.38
N MET A 255 39.72 -15.55 19.59
CA MET A 255 38.65 -14.57 19.66
C MET A 255 37.89 -14.61 18.33
N PRO A 256 36.79 -15.38 18.24
CA PRO A 256 35.98 -15.40 17.03
C PRO A 256 35.24 -14.07 16.91
N VAL A 257 35.48 -13.35 15.82
CA VAL A 257 34.90 -12.04 15.55
C VAL A 257 34.51 -11.93 14.07
N PHE A 258 33.49 -11.14 13.77
CA PHE A 258 33.28 -10.74 12.38
C PHE A 258 34.44 -9.90 11.88
N ALA A 259 34.77 -10.00 10.59
CA ALA A 259 35.89 -9.26 10.02
C ALA A 259 35.71 -7.74 10.17
N LEU A 260 34.47 -7.27 10.20
CA LEU A 260 34.09 -5.86 10.21
C LEU A 260 33.15 -5.59 11.38
N GLY A 261 33.25 -4.39 11.98
CA GLY A 261 32.44 -3.97 13.13
C GLY A 261 33.26 -4.06 14.41
N ARG A 262 32.89 -4.97 15.32
CA ARG A 262 33.50 -5.05 16.66
C ARG A 262 34.96 -5.51 16.67
N ALA A 263 35.43 -6.16 15.61
CA ALA A 263 36.85 -6.50 15.50
C ALA A 263 37.73 -5.24 15.58
N GLN A 264 37.35 -4.15 14.91
CA GLN A 264 38.13 -2.92 14.91
C GLN A 264 38.28 -2.31 16.30
N GLU A 265 37.24 -2.42 17.13
CA GLU A 265 37.29 -2.00 18.52
C GLU A 265 38.26 -2.83 19.35
N LEU A 266 38.19 -4.16 19.22
CA LEU A 266 39.07 -5.08 19.94
C LEU A 266 40.54 -4.93 19.52
N LEU A 267 40.79 -4.65 18.24
CA LEU A 267 42.13 -4.37 17.74
C LEU A 267 42.71 -3.09 18.38
N LEU A 268 41.91 -2.02 18.52
CA LEU A 268 42.34 -0.81 19.23
C LEU A 268 42.64 -1.09 20.72
N ILE A 269 41.80 -1.87 21.40
CA ILE A 269 42.00 -2.29 22.80
C ILE A 269 43.30 -3.05 22.97
N LEU A 270 43.54 -4.04 22.11
CA LEU A 270 44.73 -4.88 22.19
C LEU A 270 46.02 -4.14 21.84
N ASP A 271 46.02 -3.32 20.78
CA ASP A 271 47.20 -2.54 20.38
C ASP A 271 47.61 -1.54 21.48
N GLU A 272 46.64 -0.88 22.11
CA GLU A 272 46.90 0.01 23.25
C GLU A 272 47.44 -0.76 24.46
N TYR A 273 46.83 -1.91 24.79
CA TYR A 273 47.27 -2.72 25.94
C TYR A 273 48.70 -3.25 25.74
N TRP A 274 49.04 -3.75 24.55
CA TRP A 274 50.40 -4.20 24.22
C TRP A 274 51.41 -3.06 24.23
N GLY A 275 50.99 -1.85 23.83
CA GLY A 275 51.82 -0.65 23.94
C GLY A 275 52.21 -0.31 25.38
N LYS A 276 51.30 -0.55 26.33
CA LYS A 276 51.51 -0.27 27.76
C LYS A 276 52.26 -1.38 28.51
N HIS A 277 52.22 -2.63 28.03
CA HIS A 277 52.75 -3.80 28.75
C HIS A 277 53.81 -4.55 27.93
N LYS A 278 55.10 -4.22 28.17
CA LYS A 278 56.25 -4.77 27.41
C LYS A 278 56.39 -6.28 27.56
N GLU A 279 56.01 -6.84 28.70
CA GLU A 279 56.07 -8.27 29.01
C GLU A 279 55.18 -9.12 28.08
N PHE A 280 54.12 -8.55 27.52
CA PHE A 280 53.23 -9.24 26.58
C PHE A 280 53.61 -9.06 25.12
N GLN A 281 54.52 -8.14 24.79
CA GLN A 281 54.95 -7.86 23.40
C GLN A 281 55.64 -9.05 22.71
N ARG A 282 56.13 -10.02 23.49
CA ARG A 282 56.65 -11.29 22.95
C ARG A 282 55.57 -12.18 22.33
N TYR A 283 54.31 -12.00 22.71
CA TYR A 283 53.19 -12.77 22.18
C TYR A 283 52.59 -12.03 20.98
N PRO A 284 52.58 -12.63 19.78
CA PRO A 284 52.01 -12.00 18.60
C PRO A 284 50.47 -11.97 18.67
N ILE A 285 49.91 -10.87 18.19
CA ILE A 285 48.46 -10.75 17.92
C ILE A 285 48.27 -10.89 16.41
N TYR A 286 47.39 -11.81 16.01
CA TYR A 286 47.03 -12.04 14.63
C TYR A 286 45.58 -11.65 14.38
N TYR A 287 45.36 -10.95 13.28
CA TYR A 287 44.04 -10.69 12.73
C TYR A 287 43.88 -11.50 11.44
N ALA A 288 43.23 -12.65 11.56
CA ALA A 288 43.05 -13.65 10.52
C ALA A 288 41.73 -13.43 9.78
N SER A 289 41.80 -12.66 8.69
CA SER A 289 40.67 -12.46 7.80
C SER A 289 41.13 -12.13 6.38
N ASN A 290 40.50 -12.77 5.39
CA ASN A 290 40.67 -12.46 3.97
C ASN A 290 40.26 -11.01 3.62
N LEU A 291 39.35 -10.46 4.42
CA LEU A 291 38.79 -9.13 4.25
C LEU A 291 39.61 -8.05 4.97
N ALA A 292 40.42 -8.41 5.97
CA ALA A 292 41.15 -7.51 6.86
C ALA A 292 41.70 -6.25 6.17
N ARG A 293 42.58 -6.44 5.17
CA ARG A 293 43.26 -5.33 4.50
C ARG A 293 42.32 -4.40 3.74
N LYS A 294 41.31 -4.96 3.05
CA LYS A 294 40.33 -4.15 2.29
C LYS A 294 39.45 -3.35 3.24
N CYS A 295 39.08 -3.98 4.36
CA CYS A 295 38.27 -3.37 5.41
C CYS A 295 39.00 -2.20 6.09
N MET A 296 40.29 -2.37 6.39
CA MET A 296 41.08 -1.31 7.00
C MET A 296 41.15 -0.06 6.11
N LEU A 297 41.26 -0.24 4.79
CA LEU A 297 41.22 0.89 3.86
C LEU A 297 39.89 1.65 3.93
N VAL A 298 38.76 0.95 4.01
CA VAL A 298 37.44 1.59 4.14
C VAL A 298 37.33 2.36 5.47
N TYR A 299 37.79 1.77 6.57
CA TYR A 299 37.83 2.45 7.88
C TYR A 299 38.75 3.69 7.87
N GLN A 300 39.85 3.65 7.12
CA GLN A 300 40.73 4.81 6.92
C GLN A 300 40.06 5.92 6.09
N THR A 301 39.32 5.55 5.03
CA THR A 301 38.62 6.52 4.17
C THR A 301 37.52 7.27 4.92
N TYR A 302 36.77 6.59 5.80
CA TYR A 302 35.61 7.16 6.49
C TYR A 302 35.90 7.66 7.92
N VAL A 303 37.13 8.07 8.22
CA VAL A 303 37.50 8.70 9.52
C VAL A 303 36.63 9.94 9.84
N GLY A 304 36.11 10.64 8.82
CA GLY A 304 35.19 11.76 9.01
C GLY A 304 33.90 11.40 9.75
N ALA A 305 33.41 10.17 9.58
CA ALA A 305 32.20 9.64 10.22
C ALA A 305 32.45 9.03 11.61
N MET A 306 33.70 8.99 12.06
CA MET A 306 34.11 8.46 13.37
C MET A 306 34.10 9.56 14.44
N ASN A 307 34.25 9.15 15.70
CA ASN A 307 34.29 10.07 16.83
C ASN A 307 35.56 10.93 16.88
N ASP A 308 35.56 11.91 17.77
CA ASP A 308 36.66 12.87 17.92
C ASP A 308 37.95 12.22 18.44
N ASN A 309 37.86 11.07 19.13
CA ASN A 309 39.03 10.33 19.59
C ASN A 309 39.87 9.82 18.40
N ILE A 310 39.23 9.17 17.42
CA ILE A 310 39.93 8.70 16.22
C ILE A 310 40.38 9.85 15.34
N LYS A 311 39.58 10.92 15.20
CA LYS A 311 40.00 12.12 14.46
C LYS A 311 41.26 12.74 15.07
N ARG A 312 41.36 12.77 16.41
CA ARG A 312 42.58 13.19 17.11
C ARG A 312 43.74 12.22 16.87
N LEU A 313 43.53 10.92 17.07
CA LEU A 313 44.57 9.90 16.87
C LEU A 313 45.11 9.89 15.43
N PHE A 314 44.23 10.11 14.44
CA PHE A 314 44.60 10.27 13.04
C PHE A 314 45.55 11.45 12.85
N ARG A 315 45.23 12.63 13.40
CA ARG A 315 46.11 13.81 13.31
C ARG A 315 47.45 13.59 14.01
N GLU A 316 47.45 12.98 15.20
CA GLU A 316 48.67 12.69 15.96
C GLU A 316 49.60 11.74 15.20
N ARG A 317 49.08 10.62 14.69
CA ARG A 317 49.90 9.64 13.97
C ARG A 317 50.35 10.12 12.59
N MET A 318 49.55 10.94 11.92
CA MET A 318 49.98 11.60 10.68
C MET A 318 51.14 12.56 10.94
N ALA A 319 51.08 13.35 12.01
CA ALA A 319 52.18 14.23 12.41
C ALA A 319 53.45 13.43 12.79
N GLU A 320 53.32 12.30 13.49
CA GLU A 320 54.43 11.40 13.80
C GLU A 320 55.08 10.83 12.52
N ALA A 321 54.27 10.42 11.54
CA ALA A 321 54.75 9.87 10.27
C ALA A 321 55.45 10.92 9.39
N GLU A 322 54.94 12.15 9.38
CA GLU A 322 55.59 13.28 8.72
C GLU A 322 56.94 13.59 9.38
N ALA A 323 57.00 13.59 10.72
CA ALA A 323 58.23 13.86 11.47
C ALA A 323 59.29 12.75 11.30
N SER A 324 58.88 11.49 11.13
CA SER A 324 59.80 10.36 10.93
C SER A 324 60.30 10.21 9.48
N GLY A 325 59.81 11.03 8.55
CA GLY A 325 60.14 10.94 7.12
C GLY A 325 59.48 9.75 6.41
N ASP A 326 58.58 9.04 7.08
CA ASP A 326 57.93 7.82 6.61
C ASP A 326 56.54 8.13 6.00
N ALA A 327 56.45 9.23 5.24
CA ALA A 327 55.23 9.82 4.69
C ALA A 327 54.50 8.95 3.63
N ALA A 328 54.96 7.72 3.39
CA ALA A 328 54.37 6.80 2.42
C ALA A 328 53.22 5.98 3.04
N GLY A 329 52.10 6.64 3.38
CA GLY A 329 50.82 5.97 3.68
C GLY A 329 50.79 5.06 4.93
N LYS A 330 51.81 5.14 5.79
CA LYS A 330 51.86 4.53 7.13
C LYS A 330 51.67 5.65 8.13
N GLY A 331 50.78 5.50 9.11
CA GLY A 331 50.44 6.60 10.04
C GLY A 331 48.96 6.81 10.32
N GLY A 332 48.09 5.88 9.92
CA GLY A 332 46.67 5.92 10.30
C GLY A 332 46.40 5.34 11.70
N PRO A 333 45.24 5.62 12.31
CA PRO A 333 44.78 4.99 13.55
C PRO A 333 44.58 3.48 13.40
N TRP A 334 44.44 3.00 12.16
CA TRP A 334 44.28 1.59 11.78
C TRP A 334 45.60 0.90 11.41
N ASP A 335 46.73 1.60 11.52
CA ASP A 335 48.08 1.05 11.34
C ASP A 335 48.60 0.55 12.70
N PHE A 336 48.32 -0.71 13.02
CA PHE A 336 48.59 -1.28 14.34
C PHE A 336 50.06 -1.67 14.49
N LYS A 337 50.65 -1.36 15.65
CA LYS A 337 52.07 -1.62 15.94
C LYS A 337 52.31 -3.08 16.33
N PHE A 338 51.35 -3.70 17.03
CA PHE A 338 51.51 -5.03 17.62
C PHE A 338 50.67 -6.13 16.94
N ILE A 339 49.90 -5.76 15.92
CA ILE A 339 48.93 -6.66 15.28
C ILE A 339 49.39 -7.00 13.86
N ARG A 340 49.41 -8.28 13.54
CA ARG A 340 49.80 -8.80 12.22
C ARG A 340 48.58 -9.31 11.48
N SER A 341 48.39 -8.87 10.23
CA SER A 341 47.35 -9.44 9.37
C SER A 341 47.77 -10.82 8.86
N LEU A 342 46.89 -11.81 9.01
CA LEU A 342 47.06 -13.15 8.49
C LEU A 342 46.04 -13.41 7.37
N LYS A 343 46.53 -13.70 6.16
CA LYS A 343 45.66 -13.96 4.99
C LYS A 343 45.17 -15.40 4.92
N SER A 344 46.04 -16.37 5.22
CA SER A 344 45.68 -17.79 5.25
C SER A 344 46.31 -18.43 6.48
N ILE A 345 45.58 -19.39 7.05
CA ILE A 345 46.07 -20.23 8.14
C ILE A 345 47.27 -21.09 7.72
N ASP A 346 47.45 -21.38 6.42
CA ASP A 346 48.59 -22.15 5.91
C ASP A 346 49.94 -21.46 6.16
N ARG A 347 49.92 -20.13 6.33
CA ARG A 347 51.12 -19.32 6.59
C ARG A 347 51.36 -19.08 8.08
N PHE A 348 50.57 -19.71 8.93
CA PHE A 348 50.66 -19.56 10.37
C PHE A 348 51.38 -20.76 10.98
N ASP A 349 52.59 -20.49 11.48
CA ASP A 349 53.33 -21.43 12.29
C ASP A 349 52.76 -21.44 13.71
N ASP A 350 52.10 -22.53 14.07
CA ASP A 350 51.34 -22.66 15.31
C ASP A 350 52.25 -22.94 16.53
N VAL A 351 53.19 -22.03 16.80
CA VAL A 351 54.24 -22.17 17.82
C VAL A 351 54.09 -21.11 18.92
N GLY A 352 54.10 -21.56 20.17
CA GLY A 352 54.02 -20.69 21.35
C GLY A 352 52.61 -20.14 21.62
N GLY A 353 52.53 -19.19 22.56
CA GLY A 353 51.28 -18.48 22.87
C GLY A 353 51.02 -17.35 21.87
N CYS A 354 49.77 -17.14 21.49
CA CYS A 354 49.36 -16.05 20.63
C CYS A 354 47.91 -15.65 20.91
N VAL A 355 47.52 -14.46 20.42
CA VAL A 355 46.13 -14.01 20.37
C VAL A 355 45.67 -13.99 18.92
N MET A 356 44.55 -14.64 18.63
CA MET A 356 44.05 -14.85 17.28
C MET A 356 42.62 -14.34 17.16
N LEU A 357 42.44 -13.24 16.43
CA LEU A 357 41.13 -12.73 16.03
C LEU A 357 40.79 -13.33 14.67
N ALA A 358 39.77 -14.18 14.60
CA ALA A 358 39.44 -14.93 13.37
C ALA A 358 37.96 -14.84 13.03
N SER A 359 37.64 -14.76 11.74
CA SER A 359 36.27 -14.76 11.23
C SER A 359 35.80 -16.16 10.79
N PRO A 360 34.49 -16.46 10.88
CA PRO A 360 33.37 -15.65 11.40
C PRO A 360 33.23 -15.67 12.94
N GLY A 361 32.45 -14.73 13.49
CA GLY A 361 32.23 -14.61 14.94
C GLY A 361 31.44 -15.75 15.58
N MET A 362 30.53 -16.37 14.84
CA MET A 362 29.62 -17.39 15.38
C MET A 362 30.13 -18.84 15.22
N LEU A 363 31.38 -19.02 14.77
CA LEU A 363 32.07 -20.32 14.70
C LEU A 363 31.38 -21.41 13.82
N GLN A 364 30.52 -21.01 12.88
CA GLN A 364 29.83 -21.99 12.03
C GLN A 364 30.77 -22.69 11.05
N ASN A 365 31.65 -21.92 10.42
CA ASN A 365 32.57 -22.38 9.39
C ASN A 365 33.82 -21.47 9.35
N GLY A 366 34.65 -21.57 8.31
CA GLY A 366 35.80 -20.69 8.10
C GLY A 366 36.95 -20.87 9.09
N VAL A 367 37.83 -19.86 9.14
CA VAL A 367 39.11 -19.90 9.87
C VAL A 367 38.91 -20.00 11.38
N SER A 368 37.91 -19.30 11.93
CA SER A 368 37.63 -19.36 13.37
C SER A 368 37.17 -20.76 13.81
N ARG A 369 36.37 -21.45 12.99
CA ARG A 369 35.94 -22.84 13.25
C ARG A 369 37.10 -23.83 13.12
N GLU A 370 37.93 -23.69 12.10
CA GLU A 370 39.12 -24.54 11.92
C GLU A 370 40.09 -24.43 13.11
N LEU A 371 40.33 -23.20 13.57
CA LEU A 371 41.16 -22.94 14.75
C LEU A 371 40.53 -23.49 16.03
N LEU A 372 39.20 -23.38 16.18
CA LEU A 372 38.50 -23.96 17.31
C LEU A 372 38.72 -25.48 17.37
N GLU A 373 38.50 -26.19 16.26
CA GLU A 373 38.69 -27.64 16.17
C GLU A 373 40.13 -28.04 16.52
N ARG A 374 41.12 -27.26 16.07
CA ARG A 374 42.55 -27.49 16.35
C ARG A 374 42.92 -27.23 17.81
N TRP A 375 42.32 -26.22 18.45
CA TRP A 375 42.76 -25.71 19.75
C TRP A 375 41.89 -26.15 20.93
N ALA A 376 40.65 -26.54 20.70
CA ALA A 376 39.72 -26.99 21.74
C ALA A 376 40.25 -28.16 22.59
N PRO A 377 41.01 -29.15 22.05
CA PRO A 377 41.54 -30.28 22.84
C PRO A 377 42.55 -29.93 23.93
N SER A 378 43.11 -28.73 23.96
CA SER A 378 44.15 -28.36 24.93
C SER A 378 43.59 -27.46 26.04
N GLU A 379 43.79 -27.87 27.30
CA GLU A 379 43.43 -27.09 28.49
C GLU A 379 44.20 -25.77 28.65
N LYS A 380 45.36 -25.67 27.98
CA LYS A 380 46.15 -24.44 27.99
C LYS A 380 45.44 -23.34 27.19
N ASN A 381 44.68 -23.67 26.17
CA ASN A 381 44.07 -22.70 25.28
C ASN A 381 42.81 -22.04 25.88
N GLY A 382 42.36 -20.94 25.27
CA GLY A 382 41.14 -20.24 25.64
C GLY A 382 40.39 -19.73 24.42
N VAL A 383 39.07 -19.80 24.46
CA VAL A 383 38.14 -19.21 23.50
C VAL A 383 37.39 -18.11 24.21
N ILE A 384 37.43 -16.89 23.66
CA ILE A 384 36.76 -15.72 24.25
C ILE A 384 35.73 -15.21 23.27
N ILE A 385 34.44 -15.37 23.59
CA ILE A 385 33.33 -14.86 22.80
C ILE A 385 33.09 -13.40 23.19
N THR A 386 33.10 -12.50 22.19
CA THR A 386 32.95 -11.05 22.41
C THR A 386 31.71 -10.44 21.79
N GLY A 387 31.01 -11.15 20.91
CA GLY A 387 29.79 -10.67 20.25
C GLY A 387 28.55 -11.42 20.73
N TYR A 388 27.38 -10.94 20.32
CA TYR A 388 26.12 -11.66 20.55
C TYR A 388 26.13 -12.98 19.76
N SER A 389 25.75 -14.07 20.40
CA SER A 389 25.68 -15.40 19.79
C SER A 389 24.22 -15.81 19.60
N VAL A 390 23.81 -15.94 18.34
CA VAL A 390 22.46 -16.39 17.96
C VAL A 390 22.27 -17.86 18.32
N GLU A 391 21.05 -18.24 18.72
CA GLU A 391 20.69 -19.63 18.99
C GLU A 391 20.89 -20.52 17.75
N GLY A 392 21.30 -21.76 17.98
CA GLY A 392 21.63 -22.70 16.90
C GLY A 392 23.03 -22.51 16.29
N THR A 393 23.85 -21.61 16.84
CA THR A 393 25.25 -21.43 16.40
C THR A 393 26.27 -22.13 17.30
N MET A 394 27.44 -22.48 16.74
CA MET A 394 28.52 -23.09 17.51
C MET A 394 29.03 -22.16 18.63
N ALA A 395 29.04 -20.84 18.41
CA ALA A 395 29.38 -19.88 19.46
C ALA A 395 28.42 -19.93 20.65
N LYS A 396 27.12 -20.11 20.41
CA LYS A 396 26.13 -20.28 21.49
C LYS A 396 26.27 -21.64 22.19
N GLN A 397 26.49 -22.70 21.41
CA GLN A 397 26.66 -24.06 21.94
C GLN A 397 27.92 -24.18 22.82
N ILE A 398 29.06 -23.61 22.41
CA ILE A 398 30.32 -23.75 23.16
C ILE A 398 30.28 -23.02 24.51
N MET A 399 29.46 -21.98 24.65
CA MET A 399 29.26 -21.27 25.92
C MET A 399 28.58 -22.12 27.00
N GLN A 400 27.88 -23.20 26.62
CA GLN A 400 27.33 -24.18 27.56
C GLN A 400 28.39 -25.18 28.06
N GLU A 401 29.66 -25.00 27.65
CA GLU A 401 30.80 -25.83 28.00
C GLU A 401 30.60 -27.34 27.76
N PRO A 402 30.18 -27.77 26.54
CA PRO A 402 29.98 -29.19 26.26
C PRO A 402 31.31 -29.95 26.37
N GLU A 403 31.28 -31.21 26.82
CA GLU A 403 32.50 -32.04 26.92
C GLU A 403 33.17 -32.28 25.55
N GLN A 404 32.36 -32.32 24.49
CA GLN A 404 32.80 -32.55 23.12
C GLN A 404 32.07 -31.64 22.13
N ILE A 405 32.75 -31.26 21.06
CA ILE A 405 32.20 -30.47 19.95
C ILE A 405 32.28 -31.27 18.65
N HIS A 406 31.36 -31.02 17.72
CA HIS A 406 31.34 -31.70 16.42
C HIS A 406 32.39 -31.07 15.48
N ALA A 407 33.21 -31.89 14.82
CA ALA A 407 34.11 -31.45 13.77
C ALA A 407 33.38 -31.26 12.44
N VAL A 408 33.55 -30.11 11.81
CA VAL A 408 32.95 -29.73 10.52
C VAL A 408 34.04 -29.44 9.48
N MET A 409 35.19 -28.90 9.90
CA MET A 409 36.26 -28.46 8.99
C MET A 409 37.39 -29.48 8.82
N THR A 410 37.49 -30.46 9.72
CA THR A 410 38.58 -31.44 9.67
C THR A 410 38.45 -32.33 8.42
N ARG A 411 39.24 -32.01 7.37
CA ARG A 411 39.49 -32.92 6.25
C ARG A 411 40.10 -34.20 6.80
N SER A 412 39.46 -35.34 6.55
CA SER A 412 40.06 -36.66 6.78
C SER A 412 41.48 -36.66 6.21
N SER A 413 42.49 -36.83 7.08
CA SER A 413 43.88 -37.01 6.69
C SER A 413 44.13 -38.34 5.96
N ALA A 414 43.12 -39.22 5.89
CA ALA A 414 43.12 -40.38 5.03
C ALA A 414 42.42 -40.04 3.70
N GLY A 415 43.19 -40.01 2.61
CA GLY A 415 42.76 -39.68 1.24
C GLY A 415 41.79 -40.67 0.59
N GLY A 416 40.68 -41.02 1.26
CA GLY A 416 39.58 -41.77 0.67
C GLY A 416 38.47 -40.84 0.19
N ARG A 417 38.18 -40.85 -1.12
CA ARG A 417 36.91 -40.33 -1.65
C ARG A 417 35.76 -41.07 -0.96
N ARG A 418 34.98 -40.39 -0.12
CA ARG A 418 33.76 -40.97 0.47
C ARG A 418 32.62 -40.94 -0.56
N ALA A 419 31.93 -42.07 -0.71
CA ALA A 419 30.73 -42.20 -1.54
C ALA A 419 29.54 -41.46 -0.89
N PRO A 420 28.62 -40.88 -1.68
CA PRO A 420 27.44 -40.20 -1.15
C PRO A 420 26.38 -41.23 -0.72
N GLY A 421 25.96 -41.19 0.55
CA GLY A 421 24.82 -41.99 1.04
C GLY A 421 24.97 -42.71 2.38
N GLY A 422 26.09 -42.58 3.10
CA GLY A 422 26.23 -43.14 4.46
C GLY A 422 25.95 -42.10 5.54
N ASP A 423 25.13 -42.43 6.53
CA ASP A 423 24.93 -41.66 7.76
C ASP A 423 26.29 -41.22 8.32
N ALA A 424 26.52 -39.91 8.35
CA ALA A 424 27.80 -39.34 8.72
C ALA A 424 28.08 -39.62 10.21
N GLU A 425 29.01 -40.53 10.49
CA GLU A 425 29.58 -40.69 11.82
C GLU A 425 30.29 -39.36 12.18
N LYS A 426 29.59 -38.55 12.99
CA LYS A 426 30.00 -37.21 13.41
C LYS A 426 31.29 -37.32 14.22
N VAL A 427 32.40 -36.82 13.69
CA VAL A 427 33.68 -36.82 14.41
C VAL A 427 33.57 -35.84 15.58
N MET A 428 33.73 -36.34 16.81
CA MET A 428 33.65 -35.52 18.02
C MET A 428 35.05 -35.18 18.53
N ILE A 429 35.26 -33.90 18.88
CA ILE A 429 36.52 -33.36 19.40
C ILE A 429 36.33 -33.03 20.87
N PRO A 430 37.22 -33.48 21.78
CA PRO A 430 37.13 -33.12 23.19
C PRO A 430 37.38 -31.62 23.37
N ARG A 431 36.52 -30.96 24.14
CA ARG A 431 36.67 -29.56 24.51
C ARG A 431 37.31 -29.49 25.89
N ARG A 432 38.59 -29.13 25.94
CA ARG A 432 39.37 -28.97 27.18
C ARG A 432 39.79 -27.54 27.45
N CYS A 433 39.74 -26.65 26.47
CA CYS A 433 40.15 -25.25 26.59
C CYS A 433 39.37 -24.49 27.68
N THR A 434 39.56 -23.19 27.84
CA THR A 434 38.66 -22.35 28.64
C THR A 434 37.70 -21.63 27.70
N VAL A 435 36.45 -21.43 28.08
CA VAL A 435 35.47 -20.67 27.30
C VAL A 435 34.98 -19.54 28.19
N GLN A 436 35.04 -18.31 27.70
CA GLN A 436 34.62 -17.13 28.45
C GLN A 436 33.88 -16.17 27.52
N GLU A 437 32.93 -15.44 28.09
CA GLU A 437 32.18 -14.41 27.38
C GLU A 437 32.43 -13.05 28.01
N TYR A 438 32.82 -12.09 27.18
CA TYR A 438 32.88 -10.67 27.55
C TYR A 438 32.19 -9.89 26.44
N SER A 439 30.94 -9.49 26.65
CA SER A 439 30.21 -8.80 25.60
C SER A 439 30.81 -7.43 25.30
N PHE A 440 31.28 -7.29 24.05
CA PHE A 440 31.57 -6.04 23.34
C PHE A 440 30.62 -5.90 22.14
N ALA A 441 29.48 -6.60 22.17
CA ALA A 441 28.44 -6.37 21.18
C ALA A 441 27.90 -4.96 21.41
N ALA A 442 27.99 -4.10 20.40
CA ALA A 442 27.62 -2.69 20.52
C ALA A 442 26.12 -2.52 20.32
N HIS A 443 25.30 -3.22 21.11
CA HIS A 443 23.87 -2.98 21.18
C HIS A 443 23.57 -2.19 22.45
N VAL A 444 22.38 -1.61 22.53
CA VAL A 444 21.88 -1.05 23.78
C VAL A 444 21.59 -2.14 24.80
N ASP A 445 21.94 -1.87 26.05
CA ASP A 445 21.44 -2.65 27.18
C ASP A 445 20.00 -2.24 27.54
N GLY A 446 19.38 -2.94 28.49
CA GLY A 446 18.01 -2.65 28.91
C GLY A 446 17.81 -1.28 29.56
N THR A 447 18.87 -0.68 30.11
CA THR A 447 18.84 0.65 30.73
C THR A 447 18.95 1.73 29.67
N GLU A 448 19.92 1.60 28.77
CA GLU A 448 20.15 2.49 27.63
C GLU A 448 18.94 2.50 26.68
N ASN A 449 18.37 1.31 26.39
CA ASN A 449 17.21 1.20 25.52
C ASN A 449 15.98 1.87 26.15
N ARG A 450 15.75 1.66 27.45
CA ARG A 450 14.69 2.36 28.19
C ARG A 450 14.87 3.87 28.13
N GLU A 451 16.06 4.36 28.41
CA GLU A 451 16.36 5.81 28.41
C GLU A 451 16.17 6.42 27.03
N PHE A 452 16.58 5.72 25.97
CA PHE A 452 16.33 6.14 24.60
C PHE A 452 14.83 6.19 24.27
N ILE A 453 14.06 5.15 24.63
CA ILE A 453 12.61 5.12 24.41
C ILE A 453 11.91 6.27 25.16
N GLU A 454 12.35 6.58 26.39
CA GLU A 454 11.84 7.70 27.17
C GLU A 454 12.21 9.07 26.57
N GLU A 455 13.43 9.22 26.05
CA GLU A 455 13.90 10.46 25.39
C GLU A 455 13.18 10.72 24.06
N VAL A 456 12.95 9.67 23.25
CA VAL A 456 12.16 9.75 22.01
C VAL A 456 10.69 10.05 22.31
N SER A 457 10.16 9.50 23.41
CA SER A 457 8.80 9.71 23.89
C SER A 457 7.70 9.44 22.85
N ALA A 458 7.90 8.42 21.99
CA ALA A 458 6.92 8.03 20.98
C ALA A 458 5.67 7.38 21.64
N PRO A 459 4.44 7.71 21.19
CA PRO A 459 3.21 7.09 21.69
C PRO A 459 3.08 5.61 21.31
N VAL A 460 3.76 5.17 20.25
CA VAL A 460 3.81 3.77 19.80
C VAL A 460 5.25 3.29 19.72
N VAL A 461 5.51 2.13 20.32
CA VAL A 461 6.81 1.44 20.27
C VAL A 461 6.60 0.02 19.75
N ILE A 462 7.37 -0.38 18.74
CA ILE A 462 7.37 -1.72 18.15
C ILE A 462 8.75 -2.33 18.42
N LEU A 463 8.78 -3.42 19.17
CA LEU A 463 10.01 -4.16 19.47
C LEU A 463 10.26 -5.19 18.36
N VAL A 464 11.47 -5.15 17.81
CA VAL A 464 11.99 -6.12 16.83
C VAL A 464 13.38 -6.57 17.26
N HIS A 465 14.00 -7.46 16.47
CA HIS A 465 15.39 -7.89 16.62
C HIS A 465 15.75 -8.27 18.06
N GLY A 466 15.17 -9.37 18.53
CA GLY A 466 15.33 -9.83 19.91
C GLY A 466 14.66 -11.19 20.12
N GLU A 467 15.28 -12.03 20.95
CA GLU A 467 14.72 -13.34 21.29
C GLU A 467 13.37 -13.17 22.01
N VAL A 468 12.40 -14.05 21.71
CA VAL A 468 11.05 -14.07 22.27
C VAL A 468 11.03 -13.73 23.77
N HIS A 469 11.85 -14.40 24.58
CA HIS A 469 11.83 -14.25 26.02
C HIS A 469 12.35 -12.87 26.47
N ASN A 470 13.45 -12.41 25.89
CA ASN A 470 14.06 -11.11 26.22
C ASN A 470 13.18 -9.94 25.76
N MET A 471 12.61 -10.05 24.56
CA MET A 471 11.68 -9.07 24.01
C MET A 471 10.41 -8.94 24.86
N MET A 472 9.82 -10.07 25.28
CA MET A 472 8.63 -10.05 26.14
C MET A 472 8.90 -9.50 27.55
N ARG A 473 10.10 -9.73 28.10
CA ARG A 473 10.52 -9.13 29.37
C ARG A 473 10.69 -7.62 29.24
N LEU A 474 11.31 -7.15 28.15
CA LEU A 474 11.43 -5.72 27.87
C LEU A 474 10.06 -5.07 27.71
N LYS A 475 9.17 -5.66 26.91
CA LYS A 475 7.78 -5.20 26.77
C LYS A 475 7.07 -5.07 28.12
N SER A 476 7.14 -6.11 28.95
CA SER A 476 6.51 -6.12 30.27
C SER A 476 7.07 -5.03 31.18
N LYS A 477 8.40 -4.83 31.13
CA LYS A 477 9.08 -3.77 31.89
C LYS A 477 8.64 -2.38 31.44
N LEU A 478 8.61 -2.12 30.13
CA LEU A 478 8.14 -0.84 29.57
C LEU A 478 6.68 -0.56 29.94
N LEU A 479 5.79 -1.55 29.79
CA LEU A 479 4.38 -1.41 30.19
C LEU A 479 4.23 -1.13 31.70
N SER A 480 5.05 -1.77 32.55
CA SER A 480 5.03 -1.51 34.00
C SER A 480 5.43 -0.08 34.36
N LEU A 481 6.42 0.48 33.66
CA LEU A 481 6.87 1.86 33.85
C LEU A 481 5.87 2.88 33.29
N ASN A 482 5.13 2.49 32.24
CA ASN A 482 4.10 3.32 31.63
C ASN A 482 2.78 3.34 32.43
N ALA A 483 2.60 2.49 33.44
CA ALA A 483 1.36 2.38 34.20
C ALA A 483 0.99 3.67 34.96
N SER A 484 1.99 4.48 35.34
CA SER A 484 1.80 5.75 36.05
C SER A 484 1.70 6.98 35.14
N LYS A 485 1.93 6.84 33.82
CA LYS A 485 1.89 7.95 32.87
C LYS A 485 0.45 8.29 32.50
N THR A 486 0.16 9.58 32.32
CA THR A 486 -1.13 10.10 31.84
C THR A 486 -1.41 9.63 30.42
N ASP A 487 -0.41 9.76 29.54
CA ASP A 487 -0.44 9.27 28.16
C ASP A 487 0.24 7.91 28.10
N LYS A 488 -0.57 6.86 27.88
CA LYS A 488 -0.07 5.49 27.83
C LYS A 488 0.59 5.20 26.48
N VAL A 489 1.87 4.84 26.53
CA VAL A 489 2.60 4.33 25.36
C VAL A 489 2.14 2.91 25.04
N LYS A 490 1.81 2.67 23.76
CA LYS A 490 1.46 1.34 23.25
C LYS A 490 2.74 0.61 22.83
N VAL A 491 2.98 -0.57 23.40
CA VAL A 491 4.18 -1.38 23.11
C VAL A 491 3.79 -2.69 22.43
N PHE A 492 4.30 -2.93 21.23
CA PHE A 492 4.05 -4.11 20.41
C PHE A 492 5.32 -4.98 20.27
N SER A 493 5.13 -6.26 19.98
CA SER A 493 6.21 -7.25 19.84
C SER A 493 5.78 -8.34 18.84
N PRO A 494 5.53 -7.96 17.57
CA PRO A 494 4.94 -8.85 16.57
C PRO A 494 5.88 -10.02 16.26
N ARG A 495 5.30 -11.19 15.97
CA ARG A 495 6.01 -12.34 15.40
C ARG A 495 6.24 -12.13 13.92
N ASN A 496 7.10 -12.97 13.33
CA ASN A 496 7.17 -13.07 11.89
C ASN A 496 5.79 -13.39 11.30
N CYS A 497 5.46 -12.72 10.21
CA CYS A 497 4.20 -12.80 9.47
C CYS A 497 2.98 -12.31 10.26
N GLU A 498 3.17 -11.66 11.41
CA GLU A 498 2.12 -10.98 12.16
C GLU A 498 1.97 -9.55 11.64
N GLU A 499 0.79 -9.24 11.10
CA GLU A 499 0.41 -7.90 10.65
C GLU A 499 -0.15 -7.08 11.81
N LEU A 500 0.40 -5.89 12.01
CA LEU A 500 -0.06 -4.91 12.99
C LEU A 500 -0.66 -3.71 12.25
N ARG A 501 -1.92 -3.38 12.56
CA ARG A 501 -2.61 -2.19 12.05
C ARG A 501 -2.81 -1.19 13.17
N ILE A 502 -2.33 0.03 12.97
CA ILE A 502 -2.42 1.12 13.95
C ILE A 502 -3.12 2.31 13.29
N PRO A 503 -4.31 2.73 13.76
CA PRO A 503 -4.99 3.87 13.18
C PRO A 503 -4.29 5.18 13.56
N PHE A 504 -3.97 6.00 12.56
CA PHE A 504 -3.46 7.36 12.73
C PHE A 504 -4.39 8.35 12.03
N LYS A 505 -5.35 8.88 12.80
CA LYS A 505 -6.21 9.99 12.35
C LYS A 505 -5.45 11.30 12.49
N THR A 506 -4.92 11.80 11.39
CA THR A 506 -4.38 13.17 11.28
C THR A 506 -5.37 14.06 10.55
N ASP A 507 -5.60 15.26 11.09
CA ASP A 507 -6.41 16.28 10.44
C ASP A 507 -5.83 16.63 9.06
N LYS A 508 -6.65 16.54 8.01
CA LYS A 508 -6.26 16.98 6.67
C LYS A 508 -6.24 18.52 6.66
N THR A 509 -5.04 19.09 6.55
CA THR A 509 -4.87 20.55 6.50
C THR A 509 -4.73 21.02 5.06
N ALA A 510 -5.63 21.90 4.63
CA ALA A 510 -5.54 22.56 3.33
C ALA A 510 -5.12 24.03 3.52
N LYS A 511 -4.15 24.48 2.72
CA LYS A 511 -3.74 25.89 2.71
C LYS A 511 -4.55 26.67 1.68
N VAL A 512 -5.20 27.74 2.10
CA VAL A 512 -5.86 28.66 1.16
C VAL A 512 -4.79 29.53 0.52
N VAL A 513 -4.78 29.61 -0.81
CA VAL A 513 -3.79 30.37 -1.61
C VAL A 513 -4.47 31.21 -2.68
N GLY A 514 -3.76 32.21 -3.20
CA GLY A 514 -4.28 33.10 -4.25
C GLY A 514 -5.35 34.07 -3.74
N LYS A 515 -6.34 34.38 -4.59
CA LYS A 515 -7.41 35.35 -4.28
C LYS A 515 -8.27 34.92 -3.10
N LEU A 516 -8.48 33.61 -2.91
CA LEU A 516 -9.25 33.10 -1.77
C LEU A 516 -8.58 33.42 -0.42
N ALA A 517 -7.26 33.65 -0.39
CA ALA A 517 -6.56 34.04 0.83
C ALA A 517 -6.82 35.49 1.26
N SER A 518 -7.39 36.32 0.36
CA SER A 518 -7.80 37.69 0.67
C SER A 518 -9.14 37.78 1.42
N ILE A 519 -9.90 36.68 1.44
CA ILE A 519 -11.16 36.60 2.19
C ILE A 519 -10.83 36.69 3.69
N PRO A 520 -11.47 37.61 4.44
CA PRO A 520 -11.25 37.73 5.88
C PRO A 520 -11.48 36.38 6.58
N GLN A 521 -10.62 36.03 7.52
CA GLN A 521 -10.80 34.80 8.29
C GLN A 521 -12.16 34.84 9.01
N PRO A 522 -12.97 33.76 8.95
CA PRO A 522 -14.21 33.69 9.70
C PRO A 522 -13.88 33.86 11.19
N MET A 523 -14.47 34.88 11.83
CA MET A 523 -14.26 35.13 13.26
C MET A 523 -14.67 33.90 14.06
N LYS A 524 -13.84 33.50 15.02
CA LYS A 524 -14.15 32.40 15.95
C LYS A 524 -15.43 32.74 16.73
N MET A 525 -16.49 32.00 16.41
CA MET A 525 -17.85 32.01 16.97
C MET A 525 -18.70 33.25 16.63
N PRO A 526 -19.89 33.06 16.03
CA PRO A 526 -20.88 34.12 15.98
C PRO A 526 -21.34 34.39 17.42
N LYS A 527 -21.12 35.63 17.89
CA LYS A 527 -22.08 36.23 18.80
C LYS A 527 -23.21 36.72 17.90
N ASP A 528 -24.41 36.23 18.15
CA ASP A 528 -25.68 36.45 17.45
C ASP A 528 -26.04 35.45 16.34
N ASP A 529 -27.23 34.86 16.50
CA ASP A 529 -27.90 33.84 15.67
C ASP A 529 -28.31 34.32 14.26
N ALA A 530 -27.55 35.22 13.62
CA ALA A 530 -27.98 35.90 12.40
C ALA A 530 -26.97 35.95 11.23
N GLN A 531 -25.80 35.32 11.33
CA GLN A 531 -24.86 35.23 10.21
C GLN A 531 -24.72 33.79 9.71
N GLU A 532 -25.20 33.55 8.49
CA GLU A 532 -24.96 32.32 7.74
C GLU A 532 -23.46 32.04 7.68
N PRO A 533 -23.03 30.76 7.84
CA PRO A 533 -21.61 30.41 7.78
C PRO A 533 -21.03 30.87 6.44
N GLN A 534 -19.98 31.69 6.50
CA GLN A 534 -19.31 32.20 5.31
C GLN A 534 -18.72 31.04 4.51
N LEU A 535 -19.39 30.66 3.42
CA LEU A 535 -19.01 29.56 2.56
C LEU A 535 -17.78 29.97 1.73
N ILE A 536 -16.69 29.22 1.85
CA ILE A 536 -15.51 29.38 0.99
C ILE A 536 -15.62 28.35 -0.12
N THR A 537 -15.83 28.81 -1.35
CA THR A 537 -15.87 27.96 -2.56
C THR A 537 -14.58 28.09 -3.34
N GLY A 538 -14.05 26.97 -3.80
CA GLY A 538 -12.79 26.92 -4.52
C GLY A 538 -12.48 25.52 -5.01
N VAL A 539 -11.38 25.40 -5.76
CA VAL A 539 -10.85 24.14 -6.23
C VAL A 539 -9.78 23.66 -5.25
N LEU A 540 -9.96 22.46 -4.73
CA LEU A 540 -9.02 21.82 -3.82
C LEU A 540 -8.04 20.98 -4.64
N VAL A 541 -6.79 21.42 -4.69
CA VAL A 541 -5.70 20.74 -5.40
C VAL A 541 -4.86 19.98 -4.38
N GLN A 542 -4.69 18.69 -4.61
CA GLN A 542 -3.80 17.84 -3.82
C GLN A 542 -2.57 17.49 -4.64
N ASN A 543 -1.39 17.89 -4.17
CA ASN A 543 -0.11 17.43 -4.69
C ASN A 543 0.57 16.58 -3.62
N ASP A 544 0.73 15.29 -3.88
CA ASP A 544 1.06 14.27 -2.87
C ASP A 544 0.11 14.30 -1.67
N PHE A 545 0.60 14.74 -0.51
CA PHE A 545 -0.17 14.91 0.73
C PHE A 545 -0.45 16.37 1.06
N LYS A 546 0.05 17.32 0.25
CA LYS A 546 -0.20 18.75 0.45
C LYS A 546 -1.47 19.16 -0.26
N MET A 547 -2.42 19.69 0.51
CA MET A 547 -3.69 20.18 -0.01
C MET A 547 -3.68 21.70 -0.05
N SER A 548 -4.09 22.26 -1.18
CA SER A 548 -4.21 23.71 -1.38
C SER A 548 -5.58 24.04 -1.94
N LEU A 549 -6.29 24.98 -1.32
CA LEU A 549 -7.58 25.49 -1.79
C LEU A 549 -7.34 26.81 -2.52
N MET A 550 -7.75 26.89 -3.79
CA MET A 550 -7.51 28.05 -4.65
C MET A 550 -8.72 28.39 -5.50
N ALA A 551 -8.81 29.63 -5.99
CA ALA A 551 -9.84 30.00 -6.97
C ALA A 551 -9.54 29.31 -8.32
N PRO A 552 -10.57 29.02 -9.15
CA PRO A 552 -10.35 28.44 -10.48
C PRO A 552 -9.37 29.25 -11.35
N GLU A 553 -9.38 30.57 -11.21
CA GLU A 553 -8.50 31.49 -11.93
C GLU A 553 -7.02 31.34 -11.56
N ASP A 554 -6.75 30.93 -10.31
CA ASP A 554 -5.40 30.82 -9.74
C ASP A 554 -4.76 29.45 -10.06
N LEU A 555 -5.52 28.49 -10.60
CA LEU A 555 -5.03 27.14 -10.94
C LEU A 555 -3.81 27.17 -11.88
N ARG A 556 -3.82 28.08 -12.85
CA ARG A 556 -2.73 28.18 -13.84
C ARG A 556 -1.44 28.66 -13.20
N GLU A 557 -1.52 29.63 -12.28
CA GLU A 557 -0.35 30.23 -11.64
C GLU A 557 0.21 29.33 -10.52
N TYR A 558 -0.65 28.75 -9.69
CA TYR A 558 -0.22 28.01 -8.49
C TYR A 558 -0.12 26.49 -8.68
N ALA A 559 -0.91 25.90 -9.58
CA ALA A 559 -0.92 24.46 -9.84
C ALA A 559 -0.39 24.08 -11.24
N GLY A 560 -0.15 25.06 -12.12
CA GLY A 560 0.23 24.80 -13.51
C GLY A 560 -0.88 24.16 -14.35
N LEU A 561 -2.11 24.13 -13.84
CA LEU A 561 -3.27 23.53 -14.50
C LEU A 561 -4.01 24.60 -15.32
N THR A 562 -4.22 24.33 -16.60
CA THR A 562 -5.02 25.21 -17.46
C THR A 562 -6.49 24.82 -17.38
N THR A 563 -7.34 25.78 -17.06
CA THR A 563 -8.80 25.66 -17.16
C THR A 563 -9.22 25.87 -18.60
N THR A 564 -10.02 24.95 -19.14
CA THR A 564 -10.62 25.08 -20.48
C THR A 564 -12.13 25.02 -20.34
N THR A 565 -12.81 25.97 -20.93
CA THR A 565 -14.27 25.98 -21.04
C THR A 565 -14.67 25.41 -22.39
N ILE A 566 -15.61 24.48 -22.42
CA ILE A 566 -16.14 23.91 -23.67
C ILE A 566 -17.39 24.71 -24.03
N ALA A 567 -17.35 25.43 -25.15
CA ALA A 567 -18.54 26.08 -25.72
C ALA A 567 -19.22 25.11 -26.69
N CYS A 568 -20.47 24.77 -26.41
CA CYS A 568 -21.29 23.91 -27.25
C CYS A 568 -22.18 24.78 -28.16
N LYS A 569 -22.30 24.39 -29.42
CA LYS A 569 -23.18 25.04 -30.41
C LYS A 569 -23.97 24.01 -31.17
N GLN A 570 -25.27 24.22 -31.28
CA GLN A 570 -26.16 23.40 -32.11
C GLN A 570 -26.94 24.29 -33.06
N ARG A 571 -27.00 23.91 -34.33
CA ARG A 571 -27.80 24.60 -35.36
C ARG A 571 -28.90 23.68 -35.83
N LEU A 572 -30.10 24.24 -35.96
CA LEU A 572 -31.28 23.54 -36.45
C LEU A 572 -32.16 24.48 -37.28
N LYS A 573 -32.87 23.97 -38.28
CA LYS A 573 -33.71 24.78 -39.16
C LYS A 573 -35.18 24.54 -38.86
N LEU A 574 -35.90 25.61 -38.52
CA LEU A 574 -37.34 25.60 -38.30
C LEU A 574 -38.04 26.13 -39.55
N SER A 575 -38.81 25.26 -40.21
CA SER A 575 -39.49 25.52 -41.48
C SER A 575 -40.91 26.06 -41.29
N ALA A 576 -41.57 25.71 -40.18
CA ALA A 576 -42.97 26.03 -39.93
C ALA A 576 -43.19 26.94 -38.71
N ALA A 577 -42.33 26.86 -37.69
CA ALA A 577 -42.42 27.69 -36.50
C ALA A 577 -41.92 29.12 -36.75
N GLY A 578 -42.80 30.11 -36.58
CA GLY A 578 -42.45 31.53 -36.59
C GLY A 578 -41.90 32.00 -35.24
N ILE A 579 -41.24 33.15 -35.24
CA ILE A 579 -40.53 33.72 -34.06
C ILE A 579 -41.42 33.87 -32.82
N ASP A 580 -42.68 34.29 -33.01
CA ASP A 580 -43.65 34.47 -31.91
C ASP A 580 -44.01 33.13 -31.24
N LEU A 581 -44.05 32.05 -32.03
CA LEU A 581 -44.41 30.72 -31.54
C LEU A 581 -43.24 30.09 -30.79
N VAL A 582 -42.01 30.35 -31.26
CA VAL A 582 -40.77 30.01 -30.55
C VAL A 582 -40.70 30.71 -29.20
N LYS A 583 -40.92 32.04 -29.19
CA LYS A 583 -40.97 32.83 -27.95
C LYS A 583 -42.04 32.29 -26.98
N TRP A 584 -43.25 32.06 -27.47
CA TRP A 584 -44.34 31.53 -26.64
C TRP A 584 -44.03 30.15 -26.04
N GLY A 585 -43.45 29.23 -26.80
CA GLY A 585 -43.15 27.89 -26.30
C GLY A 585 -41.97 27.85 -25.34
N LEU A 586 -40.96 28.71 -25.55
CA LEU A 586 -39.87 28.90 -24.59
C LEU A 586 -40.38 29.54 -23.28
N GLU A 587 -41.21 30.59 -23.37
CA GLU A 587 -41.79 31.23 -22.18
C GLU A 587 -42.73 30.29 -21.41
N GLY A 588 -43.50 29.47 -22.13
CA GLY A 588 -44.40 28.49 -21.52
C GLY A 588 -43.68 27.38 -20.76
N THR A 589 -42.43 27.07 -21.12
CA THR A 589 -41.64 25.99 -20.49
C THR A 589 -40.67 26.50 -19.43
N PHE A 590 -40.01 27.64 -19.68
CA PHE A 590 -38.92 28.15 -18.83
C PHE A 590 -39.28 29.43 -18.05
N GLY A 591 -40.50 29.95 -18.20
CA GLY A 591 -40.91 31.21 -17.59
C GLY A 591 -40.38 32.41 -18.37
N SER A 592 -40.07 33.52 -17.71
CA SER A 592 -39.56 34.72 -18.40
C SER A 592 -38.19 34.46 -19.03
N ILE A 593 -38.08 34.63 -20.35
CA ILE A 593 -36.81 34.60 -21.08
C ILE A 593 -36.29 36.02 -21.32
N GLU A 594 -34.98 36.21 -21.32
CA GLU A 594 -34.36 37.53 -21.54
C GLU A 594 -34.12 37.76 -23.03
N GLU A 595 -34.51 38.91 -23.57
CA GLU A 595 -34.34 39.25 -24.98
C GLU A 595 -33.04 40.05 -25.17
N LEU A 596 -32.14 39.51 -25.99
CA LEU A 596 -30.80 40.07 -26.17
C LEU A 596 -30.81 41.23 -27.19
N PRO A 597 -29.94 42.26 -27.05
CA PRO A 597 -29.97 43.48 -27.86
C PRO A 597 -29.66 43.31 -29.35
N GLU A 598 -29.17 42.13 -29.76
CA GLU A 598 -28.76 41.77 -31.11
C GLU A 598 -29.93 41.73 -32.13
N ALA A 599 -31.16 42.10 -31.72
CA ALA A 599 -32.43 41.88 -32.42
C ALA A 599 -33.13 43.13 -32.99
N LYS A 600 -32.51 44.32 -33.04
CA LYS A 600 -33.19 45.55 -33.52
C LYS A 600 -32.82 45.95 -34.96
N PRO A 601 -33.79 46.03 -35.90
CA PRO A 601 -33.57 46.62 -37.22
C PRO A 601 -33.56 48.16 -37.15
N HIS A 602 -32.73 48.81 -37.97
CA HIS A 602 -32.68 50.28 -38.12
C HIS A 602 -34.03 50.85 -38.60
N PRO A 603 -34.53 51.97 -38.03
CA PRO A 603 -35.80 52.57 -38.46
C PRO A 603 -35.66 53.30 -39.81
N LYS A 604 -36.58 53.03 -40.74
CA LYS A 604 -36.72 53.77 -42.01
C LYS A 604 -37.19 55.21 -41.75
N ALA A 605 -36.49 56.18 -42.33
CA ALA A 605 -36.88 57.59 -42.31
C ALA A 605 -37.91 57.90 -43.41
N ASP A 606 -38.93 58.69 -43.05
CA ASP A 606 -39.97 59.19 -43.95
C ASP A 606 -39.47 60.36 -44.84
N ALA A 607 -40.17 60.53 -45.97
CA ALA A 607 -39.83 61.25 -47.20
C ALA A 607 -39.66 62.79 -47.14
N ASN A 608 -38.79 63.34 -48.02
CA ASN A 608 -39.12 64.36 -49.05
C ASN A 608 -37.86 64.94 -49.73
N GLY A 609 -37.90 65.10 -51.07
CA GLY A 609 -37.24 66.21 -51.76
C GLY A 609 -36.07 65.89 -52.72
N ASP A 610 -36.38 66.07 -54.00
CA ASP A 610 -35.53 66.48 -55.15
C ASP A 610 -34.49 65.54 -55.80
N ASP A 611 -34.55 65.62 -57.14
CA ASP A 611 -33.68 65.07 -58.18
C ASP A 611 -32.19 65.09 -57.81
N GLU A 612 -31.50 63.95 -57.96
CA GLU A 612 -30.40 63.78 -58.93
C GLU A 612 -29.83 62.35 -58.94
N LYS A 613 -29.72 61.81 -60.16
CA LYS A 613 -28.82 60.76 -60.67
C LYS A 613 -28.59 59.47 -59.86
N MET A 614 -29.14 58.42 -60.47
CA MET A 614 -28.77 57.01 -60.44
C MET A 614 -27.25 56.77 -60.49
N GLU A 615 -26.68 56.18 -59.44
CA GLU A 615 -25.50 55.31 -59.50
C GLU A 615 -25.91 53.94 -58.95
N ASP A 616 -25.79 52.93 -59.80
CA ASP A 616 -26.06 51.53 -59.48
C ASP A 616 -25.08 51.04 -58.41
N VAL A 617 -25.60 50.66 -57.25
CA VAL A 617 -24.91 49.82 -56.27
C VAL A 617 -25.79 48.60 -56.02
N ASP A 618 -25.37 47.46 -56.54
CA ASP A 618 -25.96 46.15 -56.30
C ASP A 618 -25.88 45.82 -54.79
N GLU A 619 -26.97 46.04 -54.06
CA GLU A 619 -27.15 45.49 -52.71
C GLU A 619 -27.58 44.01 -52.82
N GLU A 620 -26.62 43.10 -52.73
CA GLU A 620 -26.91 41.72 -52.31
C GLU A 620 -27.46 41.75 -50.88
N PHE A 621 -28.77 41.57 -50.72
CA PHE A 621 -29.42 41.33 -49.42
C PHE A 621 -28.74 40.13 -48.72
N SER A 622 -27.98 40.37 -47.66
CA SER A 622 -27.36 39.32 -46.86
C SER A 622 -28.43 38.54 -46.09
N ILE A 623 -28.62 37.26 -46.44
CA ILE A 623 -29.61 36.30 -45.89
C ILE A 623 -29.33 35.92 -44.41
N ASP A 624 -28.37 36.55 -43.75
CA ASP A 624 -27.75 36.08 -42.50
C ASP A 624 -27.98 37.00 -41.28
N GLU A 625 -29.02 37.84 -41.32
CA GLU A 625 -29.37 38.75 -40.21
C GLU A 625 -30.09 38.00 -39.08
N VAL A 626 -29.64 38.20 -37.84
CA VAL A 626 -30.28 37.67 -36.62
C VAL A 626 -31.51 38.51 -36.32
N VAL A 627 -32.68 37.87 -36.30
CA VAL A 627 -33.99 38.53 -36.16
C VAL A 627 -34.46 38.55 -34.71
N ALA A 628 -34.07 37.55 -33.92
CA ALA A 628 -34.21 37.59 -32.46
C ALA A 628 -33.14 36.75 -31.77
N ALA A 629 -32.79 37.14 -30.55
CA ALA A 629 -31.91 36.38 -29.68
C ALA A 629 -32.49 36.36 -28.26
N TYR A 630 -32.54 35.17 -27.66
CA TYR A 630 -33.08 34.95 -26.32
C TYR A 630 -32.06 34.25 -25.44
N LEU A 631 -31.97 34.66 -24.17
CA LEU A 631 -31.22 33.97 -23.14
C LEU A 631 -32.19 33.21 -22.24
N VAL A 632 -32.10 31.89 -22.27
CA VAL A 632 -32.94 30.97 -21.50
C VAL A 632 -32.20 30.52 -20.25
N MET A 633 -32.84 30.71 -19.09
CA MET A 633 -32.30 30.34 -17.76
C MET A 633 -30.89 30.92 -17.47
N GLY A 634 -30.51 32.01 -18.13
CA GLY A 634 -29.20 32.65 -17.95
C GLY A 634 -28.00 31.88 -18.52
N CYS A 635 -28.22 30.75 -19.20
CA CYS A 635 -27.13 29.82 -19.58
C CYS A 635 -27.19 29.31 -21.03
N VAL A 636 -28.36 29.31 -21.68
CA VAL A 636 -28.52 28.88 -23.09
C VAL A 636 -28.97 30.05 -23.93
N THR A 637 -28.16 30.43 -24.92
CA THR A 637 -28.49 31.49 -25.88
C THR A 637 -29.13 30.86 -27.11
N VAL A 638 -30.31 31.35 -27.51
CA VAL A 638 -31.06 30.91 -28.69
C VAL A 638 -31.13 32.08 -29.67
N ARG A 639 -30.49 31.96 -30.83
CA ARG A 639 -30.52 32.97 -31.91
C ARG A 639 -31.35 32.48 -33.09
N TYR A 640 -32.29 33.30 -33.56
CA TYR A 640 -33.14 33.04 -34.71
C TYR A 640 -32.73 33.92 -35.88
N ARG A 641 -32.42 33.34 -37.04
CA ARG A 641 -32.01 34.05 -38.27
C ARG A 641 -33.16 34.18 -39.26
N ALA A 642 -33.09 35.18 -40.15
CA ALA A 642 -34.10 35.43 -41.17
C ALA A 642 -34.32 34.24 -42.14
N SER A 643 -33.32 33.37 -42.27
CA SER A 643 -33.34 32.14 -43.06
C SER A 643 -34.19 30.99 -42.46
N GLY A 644 -34.71 31.18 -41.23
CA GLY A 644 -35.38 30.13 -40.44
C GLY A 644 -34.41 29.22 -39.67
N GLU A 645 -33.12 29.53 -39.67
CA GLU A 645 -32.11 28.82 -38.87
C GLU A 645 -32.11 29.31 -37.42
N VAL A 646 -32.06 28.37 -36.49
CA VAL A 646 -31.96 28.60 -35.05
C VAL A 646 -30.64 28.02 -34.54
N GLU A 647 -29.86 28.87 -33.89
CA GLU A 647 -28.59 28.51 -33.26
C GLU A 647 -28.75 28.54 -31.75
N LEU A 648 -28.39 27.44 -31.08
CA LEU A 648 -28.25 27.36 -29.64
C LEU A 648 -26.77 27.38 -29.29
N GLU A 649 -26.39 28.20 -28.31
CA GLU A 649 -25.04 28.30 -27.78
C GLU A 649 -25.07 28.28 -26.24
N TRP A 650 -24.25 27.42 -25.64
CA TRP A 650 -24.12 27.31 -24.19
C TRP A 650 -22.72 26.81 -23.79
N GLU A 651 -22.37 27.00 -22.52
CA GLU A 651 -21.19 26.39 -21.91
C GLU A 651 -21.49 24.95 -21.49
N GLY A 652 -20.75 23.98 -22.02
CA GLY A 652 -20.95 22.55 -21.80
C GLY A 652 -20.66 22.14 -20.36
N ASN A 653 -21.71 21.76 -19.63
CA ASN A 653 -21.67 21.15 -18.31
C ASN A 653 -23.01 20.46 -18.03
N MET A 654 -23.04 19.56 -17.03
CA MET A 654 -24.21 18.71 -16.77
C MET A 654 -25.53 19.47 -16.58
N LEU A 655 -25.50 20.68 -16.01
CA LEU A 655 -26.70 21.49 -15.80
C LEU A 655 -27.12 22.20 -17.09
N ASN A 656 -26.19 22.88 -17.75
CA ASN A 656 -26.45 23.63 -18.97
C ASN A 656 -26.83 22.71 -20.14
N ASP A 657 -26.22 21.53 -20.24
CA ASP A 657 -26.54 20.51 -21.25
C ASP A 657 -27.99 20.04 -21.11
N GLY A 658 -28.43 19.75 -19.88
CA GLY A 658 -29.82 19.38 -19.62
C GLY A 658 -30.83 20.49 -19.94
N ILE A 659 -30.46 21.75 -19.70
CA ILE A 659 -31.28 22.91 -20.09
C ILE A 659 -31.28 23.06 -21.61
N ALA A 660 -30.14 22.92 -22.28
CA ALA A 660 -30.02 23.00 -23.73
C ALA A 660 -30.85 21.90 -24.41
N ASP A 661 -30.82 20.67 -23.90
CA ASP A 661 -31.64 19.56 -24.38
C ASP A 661 -33.14 19.85 -24.22
N ALA A 662 -33.54 20.41 -23.09
CA ALA A 662 -34.93 20.82 -22.87
C ALA A 662 -35.34 21.93 -23.85
N VAL A 663 -34.48 22.93 -24.09
CA VAL A 663 -34.72 23.99 -25.07
C VAL A 663 -34.85 23.40 -26.48
N MET A 664 -33.97 22.48 -26.87
CA MET A 664 -34.04 21.79 -28.17
C MET A 664 -35.33 20.98 -28.31
N ALA A 665 -35.73 20.24 -27.27
CA ALA A 665 -36.96 19.46 -27.27
C ALA A 665 -38.20 20.36 -27.46
N VAL A 666 -38.23 21.53 -26.81
CA VAL A 666 -39.28 22.53 -26.98
C VAL A 666 -39.30 23.05 -28.42
N LEU A 667 -38.15 23.42 -28.99
CA LEU A 667 -38.06 23.92 -30.37
C LEU A 667 -38.56 22.89 -31.39
N LEU A 668 -38.16 21.63 -31.25
CA LEU A 668 -38.62 20.52 -32.11
C LEU A 668 -40.11 20.20 -31.91
N GLY A 669 -40.62 20.32 -30.67
CA GLY A 669 -42.03 20.18 -30.35
C GLY A 669 -42.90 21.27 -30.98
N ILE A 670 -42.42 22.51 -30.99
CA ILE A 670 -43.13 23.64 -31.61
C ILE A 670 -43.21 23.47 -33.13
N GLU A 671 -42.14 23.03 -33.78
CA GLU A 671 -42.08 22.77 -35.23
C GLU A 671 -43.12 21.72 -35.66
N SER A 672 -43.33 20.71 -34.83
CA SER A 672 -44.31 19.64 -35.05
C SER A 672 -45.73 19.98 -34.58
N SER A 673 -45.96 21.19 -34.05
CA SER A 673 -47.27 21.59 -33.52
C SER A 673 -48.31 21.84 -34.63
N PRO A 674 -49.60 21.52 -34.41
CA PRO A 674 -50.67 21.80 -35.38
C PRO A 674 -50.79 23.28 -35.77
N ALA A 675 -50.35 24.19 -34.89
CA ALA A 675 -50.33 25.63 -35.12
C ALA A 675 -49.24 26.02 -36.14
N ALA A 676 -48.05 25.41 -36.05
CA ALA A 676 -46.98 25.58 -37.03
C ALA A 676 -47.38 25.01 -38.39
N VAL A 677 -47.99 23.80 -38.42
CA VAL A 677 -48.44 23.13 -39.65
C VAL A 677 -49.55 23.90 -40.38
N LYS A 678 -50.50 24.52 -39.66
CA LYS A 678 -51.52 25.39 -40.27
C LYS A 678 -50.93 26.66 -40.89
N ARG A 679 -49.87 27.20 -40.29
CA ARG A 679 -49.20 28.43 -40.72
C ARG A 679 -48.28 28.20 -41.93
N SER A 680 -47.71 27.00 -42.07
CA SER A 680 -46.96 26.59 -43.28
C SER A 680 -47.89 26.22 -44.44
N ALA A 681 -49.04 25.60 -44.18
CA ALA A 681 -50.04 25.27 -45.21
C ALA A 681 -50.70 26.49 -45.86
N SER A 682 -50.79 27.65 -45.18
CA SER A 682 -51.39 28.87 -45.73
C SER A 682 -50.47 29.64 -46.70
N LYS A 683 -49.17 29.30 -46.75
CA LYS A 683 -48.19 29.97 -47.62
C LYS A 683 -48.08 29.37 -49.04
N ASN A 684 -48.81 28.28 -49.36
CA ASN A 684 -48.85 27.66 -50.69
C ASN A 684 -50.30 27.52 -51.21
N PRO A 685 -50.82 28.44 -52.05
CA PRO A 685 -52.10 28.25 -52.73
C PRO A 685 -51.88 27.43 -54.01
N HIS A 686 -52.34 26.17 -54.05
CA HIS A 686 -52.37 25.41 -55.31
C HIS A 686 -53.67 25.68 -56.06
N SER A 687 -53.55 26.31 -57.24
CA SER A 687 -54.60 26.43 -58.26
C SER A 687 -54.72 25.13 -59.06
N HIS A 688 -55.91 24.53 -59.15
CA HIS A 688 -56.16 23.35 -60.00
C HIS A 688 -56.59 23.77 -61.41
N SER A 689 -55.76 23.48 -62.41
CA SER A 689 -56.18 23.39 -63.82
C SER A 689 -56.27 21.91 -64.21
N HIS A 690 -57.44 21.47 -64.66
CA HIS A 690 -57.66 20.11 -65.15
C HIS A 690 -57.14 19.94 -66.58
N SER A 691 -56.25 18.98 -66.81
CA SER A 691 -56.05 18.34 -68.11
C SER A 691 -55.73 16.85 -67.91
N HIS A 692 -56.48 16.01 -68.62
CA HIS A 692 -56.31 14.56 -68.66
C HIS A 692 -55.08 14.15 -69.48
N SER A 693 -54.17 13.35 -68.90
CA SER A 693 -53.46 12.27 -69.61
C SER A 693 -52.70 11.37 -68.64
N ASP A 694 -52.51 10.13 -69.06
CA ASP A 694 -52.23 8.92 -68.29
C ASP A 694 -50.89 8.78 -67.52
N ALA A 695 -50.92 7.81 -66.60
CA ALA A 695 -49.80 7.01 -66.06
C ALA A 695 -48.90 7.61 -64.95
N ASN A 696 -49.36 7.52 -63.70
CA ASN A 696 -48.68 6.88 -62.55
C ASN A 696 -49.37 7.30 -61.25
N THR A 697 -50.25 6.43 -60.74
CA THR A 697 -50.95 6.67 -59.47
C THR A 697 -50.01 6.36 -58.31
N ILE A 698 -49.31 7.38 -57.79
CA ILE A 698 -48.77 7.33 -56.42
C ILE A 698 -49.95 7.58 -55.49
N THR A 699 -50.45 6.52 -54.87
CA THR A 699 -51.41 6.62 -53.76
C THR A 699 -50.73 7.24 -52.54
N LEU A 700 -51.08 8.47 -52.18
CA LEU A 700 -50.77 9.04 -50.86
C LEU A 700 -51.46 8.17 -49.78
N PRO A 701 -50.76 7.78 -48.69
CA PRO A 701 -51.39 6.99 -47.64
C PRO A 701 -52.48 7.80 -46.94
N HIS A 702 -53.69 7.27 -47.00
CA HIS A 702 -54.90 7.87 -46.44
C HIS A 702 -55.01 7.61 -44.92
N ARG A 703 -53.94 7.84 -44.13
CA ARG A 703 -53.99 7.80 -42.64
C ARG A 703 -52.65 8.16 -42.01
N ASN A 704 -52.71 8.84 -40.85
CA ASN A 704 -51.56 9.17 -40.02
C ASN A 704 -50.91 7.86 -39.51
N LEU A 705 -49.64 7.61 -39.84
CA LEU A 705 -48.92 6.36 -39.52
C LEU A 705 -48.79 6.10 -38.00
N HIS A 706 -49.01 7.12 -37.18
CA HIS A 706 -48.93 7.04 -35.70
C HIS A 706 -50.28 6.90 -35.00
N ALA A 707 -51.39 6.79 -35.73
CA ALA A 707 -52.72 6.70 -35.13
C ALA A 707 -53.08 5.29 -34.60
N THR A 708 -52.38 4.25 -35.05
CA THR A 708 -52.62 2.84 -34.68
C THR A 708 -51.30 2.10 -34.49
N LEU A 709 -50.61 2.35 -33.38
CA LEU A 709 -49.34 1.67 -33.05
C LEU A 709 -49.59 0.24 -32.59
N SER A 710 -48.79 -0.70 -33.09
CA SER A 710 -48.79 -2.08 -32.58
C SER A 710 -48.26 -2.15 -31.14
N PRO A 711 -48.61 -3.17 -30.36
CA PRO A 711 -48.01 -3.44 -29.07
C PRO A 711 -46.48 -3.39 -29.02
N GLU A 712 -45.83 -3.92 -30.05
CA GLU A 712 -44.38 -3.98 -30.20
C GLU A 712 -43.81 -2.57 -30.41
N GLU A 713 -44.42 -1.77 -31.29
CA GLU A 713 -44.00 -0.38 -31.54
C GLU A 713 -44.18 0.52 -30.30
N ARG A 714 -45.17 0.23 -29.45
CA ARG A 714 -45.37 0.93 -28.16
C ARG A 714 -44.27 0.57 -27.16
N LEU A 715 -43.89 -0.70 -27.09
CA LEU A 715 -42.78 -1.16 -26.26
C LEU A 715 -41.46 -0.55 -26.71
N GLU A 716 -41.20 -0.49 -28.02
CA GLU A 716 -39.99 0.15 -28.56
C GLU A 716 -39.89 1.62 -28.18
N ARG A 717 -41.00 2.37 -28.23
CA ARG A 717 -41.04 3.77 -27.78
C ARG A 717 -40.76 3.90 -26.30
N LEU A 718 -41.33 3.04 -25.47
CA LEU A 718 -41.05 3.01 -24.03
C LEU A 718 -39.56 2.72 -23.78
N MET A 719 -38.98 1.75 -24.49
CA MET A 719 -37.56 1.43 -24.40
C MET A 719 -36.70 2.63 -24.80
N MET A 720 -37.00 3.33 -25.91
CA MET A 720 -36.28 4.55 -26.29
C MET A 720 -36.24 5.59 -25.17
N PHE A 721 -37.36 5.83 -24.48
CA PHE A 721 -37.41 6.77 -23.35
C PHE A 721 -36.57 6.30 -22.16
N LEU A 722 -36.61 5.00 -21.83
CA LEU A 722 -35.83 4.44 -20.72
C LEU A 722 -34.33 4.41 -21.05
N GLU A 723 -33.97 4.05 -22.28
CA GLU A 723 -32.60 4.01 -22.77
C GLU A 723 -31.97 5.40 -22.84
N ALA A 724 -32.74 6.44 -23.21
CA ALA A 724 -32.28 7.82 -23.15
C ALA A 724 -31.92 8.27 -21.73
N GLN A 725 -32.68 7.81 -20.72
CA GLN A 725 -32.51 8.24 -19.33
C GLN A 725 -31.51 7.39 -18.52
N PHE A 726 -31.40 6.10 -18.83
CA PHE A 726 -30.59 5.15 -18.08
C PHE A 726 -29.41 4.58 -18.88
N GLY A 727 -29.35 4.82 -20.20
CA GLY A 727 -28.37 4.26 -21.13
C GLY A 727 -28.86 2.96 -21.79
N THR A 728 -28.55 2.79 -23.08
CA THR A 728 -28.96 1.63 -23.88
C THR A 728 -28.47 0.29 -23.33
N ALA A 729 -27.26 0.25 -22.76
CA ALA A 729 -26.68 -0.97 -22.18
C ALA A 729 -27.33 -1.38 -20.84
N ASN A 730 -28.14 -0.51 -20.25
CA ASN A 730 -28.66 -0.64 -18.90
C ASN A 730 -30.14 -1.03 -18.84
N VAL A 731 -30.82 -1.09 -19.99
CA VAL A 731 -32.24 -1.43 -20.11
C VAL A 731 -32.38 -2.75 -20.87
N SER A 732 -33.16 -3.69 -20.35
CA SER A 732 -33.35 -5.01 -20.99
C SER A 732 -34.74 -5.58 -20.69
N PRO A 733 -35.38 -6.31 -21.62
CA PRO A 733 -36.67 -6.95 -21.35
C PRO A 733 -36.52 -8.15 -20.39
N ILE A 734 -37.53 -8.39 -19.56
CA ILE A 734 -37.65 -9.54 -18.67
C ILE A 734 -38.44 -10.64 -19.41
N ALA A 735 -37.84 -11.82 -19.56
CA ALA A 735 -38.45 -12.93 -20.30
C ALA A 735 -39.48 -13.73 -19.47
N GLU A 736 -39.32 -13.79 -18.14
CA GLU A 736 -40.15 -14.61 -17.26
C GLU A 736 -41.22 -13.76 -16.55
N PRO A 737 -42.51 -14.15 -16.59
CA PRO A 737 -43.58 -13.42 -15.92
C PRO A 737 -43.61 -13.68 -14.41
N LYS A 738 -44.09 -12.69 -13.67
CA LYS A 738 -44.38 -12.82 -12.23
C LYS A 738 -45.58 -13.75 -12.03
N LEU A 739 -45.35 -14.94 -11.49
CA LEU A 739 -46.41 -15.93 -11.26
C LEU A 739 -47.26 -15.54 -10.03
N PRO A 740 -48.60 -15.58 -10.13
CA PRO A 740 -49.45 -15.42 -8.95
C PRO A 740 -49.26 -16.58 -7.94
N PRO A 741 -49.43 -16.32 -6.63
CA PRO A 741 -49.30 -17.35 -5.60
C PRO A 741 -50.29 -18.50 -5.86
N ALA A 742 -49.82 -19.74 -5.77
CA ALA A 742 -50.64 -20.92 -6.03
C ALA A 742 -51.82 -20.99 -5.04
N SER A 743 -53.04 -21.19 -5.55
CA SER A 743 -54.20 -21.49 -4.70
C SER A 743 -53.98 -22.82 -3.97
N PRO A 744 -54.38 -22.94 -2.69
CA PRO A 744 -54.21 -24.18 -1.93
C PRO A 744 -55.01 -25.30 -2.59
N SER A 745 -54.35 -26.44 -2.79
CA SER A 745 -54.95 -27.64 -3.38
C SER A 745 -56.14 -28.14 -2.53
N PRO A 746 -57.19 -28.71 -3.16
CA PRO A 746 -58.33 -29.27 -2.43
C PRO A 746 -57.89 -30.44 -1.54
N PRO A 747 -58.51 -30.64 -0.36
CA PRO A 747 -58.05 -31.60 0.64
C PRO A 747 -58.11 -33.04 0.11
N LYS A 748 -57.01 -33.80 0.33
CA LYS A 748 -56.96 -35.26 0.13
C LYS A 748 -58.13 -35.93 0.88
N PRO A 749 -58.79 -36.96 0.29
CA PRO A 749 -59.89 -37.67 0.93
C PRO A 749 -59.43 -38.37 2.21
N LYS A 750 -60.09 -38.08 3.33
CA LYS A 750 -59.88 -38.76 4.62
C LYS A 750 -60.38 -40.21 4.55
N SER A 751 -59.55 -41.09 5.10
CA SER A 751 -59.80 -42.50 5.37
C SER A 751 -61.06 -42.74 6.21
N LYS A 752 -61.73 -43.88 5.96
CA LYS A 752 -62.82 -44.43 6.80
C LYS A 752 -62.28 -44.94 8.16
N PRO A 753 -63.12 -44.96 9.21
CA PRO A 753 -62.68 -45.06 10.61
C PRO A 753 -62.60 -46.51 11.10
N SER A 754 -61.68 -46.79 12.04
CA SER A 754 -61.75 -47.95 12.94
C SER A 754 -62.33 -47.54 14.31
N PRO A 755 -63.16 -48.38 14.97
CA PRO A 755 -63.73 -48.07 16.26
C PRO A 755 -62.91 -48.65 17.44
N LYS A 756 -62.56 -47.74 18.37
CA LYS A 756 -62.59 -47.75 19.87
C LYS A 756 -62.12 -48.97 20.72
N PRO A 757 -61.77 -48.74 22.01
CA PRO A 757 -60.64 -49.43 22.66
C PRO A 757 -61.00 -50.38 23.84
N SER A 758 -59.93 -51.03 24.33
CA SER A 758 -59.59 -51.41 25.74
C SER A 758 -59.83 -52.88 26.17
N PRO A 759 -59.09 -53.43 27.18
CA PRO A 759 -57.76 -53.06 27.71
C PRO A 759 -56.80 -54.20 28.19
N PHE A 760 -55.52 -53.83 28.42
CA PHE A 760 -54.50 -54.36 29.38
C PHE A 760 -53.86 -55.77 29.14
N PRO A 761 -52.69 -56.11 29.74
CA PRO A 761 -51.34 -55.60 29.42
C PRO A 761 -50.26 -56.73 29.35
N ASP A 762 -49.00 -56.29 29.26
CA ASP A 762 -47.76 -56.93 29.74
C ASP A 762 -46.91 -57.81 28.79
N GLU A 763 -45.60 -57.49 28.88
CA GLU A 763 -44.41 -58.31 28.61
C GLU A 763 -44.20 -58.81 27.16
N ALA A 764 -43.00 -59.02 26.63
CA ALA A 764 -41.59 -58.71 26.87
C ALA A 764 -40.86 -59.36 25.66
N ASP A 765 -39.61 -58.96 25.42
CA ASP A 765 -38.55 -59.77 24.77
C ASP A 765 -38.53 -59.99 23.24
N ASP A 766 -37.56 -59.30 22.64
CA ASP A 766 -36.34 -59.83 21.99
C ASP A 766 -36.34 -60.56 20.63
N GLY A 767 -35.28 -60.22 19.87
CA GLY A 767 -34.72 -60.95 18.72
C GLY A 767 -35.48 -60.76 17.41
N GLY A 768 -34.98 -60.08 16.37
CA GLY A 768 -33.61 -60.06 15.87
C GLY A 768 -33.58 -60.74 14.50
N ALA A 769 -33.30 -59.98 13.43
CA ALA A 769 -32.53 -60.37 12.25
C ALA A 769 -32.79 -59.42 11.06
N SER A 770 -31.67 -58.94 10.53
CA SER A 770 -31.42 -58.11 9.35
C SER A 770 -31.93 -58.67 8.02
N MET A 771 -32.26 -57.78 7.08
CA MET A 771 -31.85 -57.91 5.67
C MET A 771 -31.88 -56.55 4.96
N ASP A 772 -30.72 -56.17 4.42
CA ASP A 772 -30.48 -55.00 3.56
C ASP A 772 -31.38 -55.00 2.33
N VAL A 773 -31.95 -53.83 2.00
CA VAL A 773 -32.42 -53.49 0.66
C VAL A 773 -31.90 -52.09 0.30
N SER A 774 -31.31 -52.05 -0.88
CA SER A 774 -30.47 -51.03 -1.54
C SER A 774 -31.05 -49.62 -1.67
N GLU A 775 -30.15 -48.62 -1.54
CA GLU A 775 -30.38 -47.17 -1.67
C GLU A 775 -30.76 -46.66 -3.09
N ASP A 776 -30.88 -47.55 -4.09
CA ASP A 776 -31.13 -47.16 -5.50
C ASP A 776 -32.60 -46.91 -5.86
N GLU A 777 -33.58 -47.30 -5.01
CA GLU A 777 -35.02 -47.06 -5.30
C GLU A 777 -35.55 -45.73 -4.74
N GLN A 778 -34.84 -45.07 -3.82
CA GLN A 778 -35.25 -43.77 -3.26
C GLN A 778 -34.75 -42.56 -4.08
N GLN A 779 -33.67 -42.73 -4.86
CA GLN A 779 -33.18 -41.66 -5.74
C GLN A 779 -34.02 -41.50 -7.02
N ASN A 780 -34.66 -42.56 -7.51
CA ASN A 780 -35.46 -42.48 -8.74
C ASN A 780 -36.83 -41.78 -8.55
N ASN A 781 -37.44 -41.91 -7.38
CA ASN A 781 -38.73 -41.25 -7.08
C ASN A 781 -38.59 -39.73 -6.83
N ASN A 782 -37.49 -39.28 -6.22
CA ASN A 782 -37.25 -37.84 -5.99
C ASN A 782 -36.92 -37.08 -7.27
N THR A 783 -36.35 -37.75 -8.28
CA THR A 783 -36.04 -37.13 -9.59
C THR A 783 -37.32 -36.97 -10.42
N ALA A 784 -38.21 -37.97 -10.40
CA ALA A 784 -39.49 -37.92 -11.10
C ALA A 784 -40.45 -36.84 -10.53
N GLU A 785 -40.50 -36.67 -9.20
CA GLU A 785 -41.30 -35.61 -8.58
C GLU A 785 -40.78 -34.20 -8.90
N LYS A 786 -39.45 -34.03 -8.99
CA LYS A 786 -38.84 -32.76 -9.42
C LYS A 786 -39.12 -32.43 -10.88
N GLU A 787 -39.02 -33.41 -11.77
CA GLU A 787 -39.32 -33.21 -13.20
C GLU A 787 -40.81 -32.88 -13.42
N GLU A 788 -41.72 -33.49 -12.66
CA GLU A 788 -43.15 -33.13 -12.71
C GLU A 788 -43.43 -31.71 -12.17
N GLU A 789 -42.71 -31.27 -11.14
CA GLU A 789 -42.86 -29.93 -10.57
C GLU A 789 -42.30 -28.85 -11.51
N GLU A 790 -41.16 -29.10 -12.14
CA GLU A 790 -40.59 -28.24 -13.18
C GLU A 790 -41.52 -28.15 -14.42
N GLN A 791 -42.09 -29.27 -14.87
CA GLN A 791 -43.06 -29.26 -15.96
C GLN A 791 -44.33 -28.47 -15.63
N ARG A 792 -44.85 -28.60 -14.40
CA ARG A 792 -46.00 -27.80 -13.94
C ARG A 792 -45.66 -26.33 -13.87
N GLN A 793 -44.46 -25.97 -13.43
CA GLN A 793 -44.01 -24.59 -13.36
C GLN A 793 -43.84 -23.98 -14.76
N GLN A 794 -43.28 -24.73 -15.71
CA GLN A 794 -43.13 -24.31 -17.10
C GLN A 794 -44.49 -24.11 -17.79
N GLN A 795 -45.46 -24.99 -17.52
CA GLN A 795 -46.83 -24.83 -18.01
C GLN A 795 -47.51 -23.56 -17.47
N ARG A 796 -47.29 -23.24 -16.19
CA ARG A 796 -47.82 -22.01 -15.57
C ARG A 796 -47.18 -20.75 -16.18
N VAL A 797 -45.87 -20.76 -16.41
CA VAL A 797 -45.16 -19.65 -17.08
C VAL A 797 -45.69 -19.45 -18.50
N THR A 798 -45.89 -20.53 -19.25
CA THR A 798 -46.40 -20.47 -20.63
C THR A 798 -47.83 -19.95 -20.68
N ALA A 799 -48.69 -20.39 -19.75
CA ALA A 799 -50.07 -19.93 -19.64
C ALA A 799 -50.14 -18.44 -19.29
N GLU A 800 -49.26 -17.97 -18.41
CA GLU A 800 -49.21 -16.56 -18.00
C GLU A 800 -48.68 -15.65 -19.13
N LEU A 801 -47.64 -16.08 -19.85
CA LEU A 801 -47.17 -15.38 -21.05
C LEU A 801 -48.26 -15.25 -22.11
N ALA A 802 -49.01 -16.33 -22.35
CA ALA A 802 -50.14 -16.30 -23.29
C ALA A 802 -51.25 -15.33 -22.84
N ARG A 803 -51.46 -15.16 -21.53
CA ARG A 803 -52.41 -14.18 -20.98
C ARG A 803 -51.92 -12.74 -21.22
N LEU A 804 -50.65 -12.47 -20.94
CA LEU A 804 -50.04 -11.15 -21.15
C LEU A 804 -50.05 -10.75 -22.63
N HIS A 805 -49.71 -11.67 -23.54
CA HIS A 805 -49.80 -11.45 -24.99
C HIS A 805 -51.23 -11.16 -25.44
N LYS A 806 -52.24 -11.80 -24.83
CA LYS A 806 -53.65 -11.52 -25.11
C LYS A 806 -54.10 -10.12 -24.64
N LEU A 807 -53.48 -9.57 -23.61
CA LEU A 807 -53.66 -8.18 -23.16
C LEU A 807 -52.89 -7.17 -24.01
N GLY A 808 -52.15 -7.65 -25.01
CA GLY A 808 -51.31 -6.83 -25.86
C GLY A 808 -49.98 -6.47 -25.22
N ILE A 809 -49.54 -7.10 -24.14
CA ILE A 809 -48.24 -6.84 -23.50
C ILE A 809 -47.18 -7.78 -24.13
N PRO A 810 -46.18 -7.29 -24.89
CA PRO A 810 -45.25 -8.16 -25.61
C PRO A 810 -44.25 -8.90 -24.70
N VAL A 811 -43.83 -8.25 -23.61
CA VAL A 811 -42.89 -8.79 -22.60
C VAL A 811 -43.42 -8.55 -21.19
N PRO A 812 -43.22 -9.47 -20.23
CA PRO A 812 -43.70 -9.30 -18.87
C PRO A 812 -43.19 -8.06 -18.12
N GLY A 813 -41.95 -7.64 -18.40
CA GLY A 813 -41.32 -6.54 -17.67
C GLY A 813 -40.06 -6.00 -18.33
N VAL A 814 -39.49 -4.96 -17.71
CA VAL A 814 -38.25 -4.30 -18.13
C VAL A 814 -37.32 -4.18 -16.92
N ARG A 815 -36.07 -4.58 -17.10
CA ARG A 815 -35.00 -4.50 -16.10
C ARG A 815 -34.11 -3.30 -16.39
N ILE A 816 -33.85 -2.50 -15.36
CA ILE A 816 -32.98 -1.31 -15.39
C ILE A 816 -31.83 -1.52 -14.40
N LYS A 817 -30.58 -1.47 -14.88
CA LYS A 817 -29.37 -1.60 -14.06
C LYS A 817 -28.53 -0.32 -14.08
N VAL A 818 -28.23 0.24 -12.91
CA VAL A 818 -27.32 1.38 -12.78
C VAL A 818 -26.33 1.07 -11.66
N ASP A 819 -25.05 0.98 -12.00
CA ASP A 819 -23.97 0.53 -11.11
C ASP A 819 -24.25 -0.85 -10.47
N LYS A 820 -24.45 -0.89 -9.15
CA LYS A 820 -24.81 -2.08 -8.36
C LYS A 820 -26.30 -2.19 -8.05
N MET A 821 -27.13 -1.28 -8.58
CA MET A 821 -28.57 -1.23 -8.34
C MET A 821 -29.34 -1.82 -9.50
N GLU A 822 -30.35 -2.64 -9.20
CA GLU A 822 -31.21 -3.29 -10.19
C GLU A 822 -32.67 -3.03 -9.82
N ALA A 823 -33.46 -2.56 -10.80
CA ALA A 823 -34.90 -2.36 -10.68
C ALA A 823 -35.63 -3.14 -11.78
N SER A 824 -36.69 -3.85 -11.40
CA SER A 824 -37.58 -4.58 -12.30
C SER A 824 -38.92 -3.86 -12.39
N VAL A 825 -39.33 -3.49 -13.60
CA VAL A 825 -40.59 -2.82 -13.91
C VAL A 825 -41.54 -3.82 -14.56
N TRP A 826 -42.67 -4.13 -13.93
CA TRP A 826 -43.66 -5.08 -14.45
C TRP A 826 -44.72 -4.35 -15.29
N LEU A 827 -44.83 -4.67 -16.59
CA LEU A 827 -45.58 -3.85 -17.55
C LEU A 827 -47.11 -3.91 -17.42
N GLU A 828 -47.65 -4.93 -16.73
CA GLU A 828 -49.10 -5.04 -16.49
C GLU A 828 -49.60 -4.00 -15.48
N GLY A 829 -48.88 -3.79 -14.37
CA GLY A 829 -49.27 -2.88 -13.29
C GLY A 829 -48.36 -1.66 -13.14
N LEU A 830 -47.32 -1.53 -13.96
CA LEU A 830 -46.22 -0.58 -13.82
C LEU A 830 -45.55 -0.63 -12.42
N GLU A 831 -45.59 -1.80 -11.77
CA GLU A 831 -44.98 -2.00 -10.47
C GLU A 831 -43.45 -2.01 -10.60
N VAL A 832 -42.76 -1.23 -9.76
CA VAL A 832 -41.29 -1.16 -9.70
C VAL A 832 -40.80 -1.89 -8.46
N GLU A 833 -40.04 -2.97 -8.66
CA GLU A 833 -39.39 -3.74 -7.61
C GLU A 833 -37.89 -3.43 -7.59
N CYS A 834 -37.40 -2.89 -6.48
CA CYS A 834 -35.98 -2.61 -6.27
C CYS A 834 -35.64 -2.63 -4.78
N ALA A 835 -34.44 -3.14 -4.43
CA ALA A 835 -33.94 -3.15 -3.05
C ALA A 835 -33.64 -1.73 -2.52
N ASN A 836 -33.33 -0.77 -3.40
CA ASN A 836 -33.06 0.61 -3.04
C ASN A 836 -34.29 1.49 -3.29
N ARG A 837 -34.88 2.02 -2.22
CA ARG A 837 -36.10 2.83 -2.26
C ARG A 837 -35.96 4.12 -3.09
N VAL A 838 -34.83 4.82 -2.99
CA VAL A 838 -34.61 6.08 -3.73
C VAL A 838 -34.48 5.82 -5.23
N PHE A 839 -33.80 4.73 -5.59
CA PHE A 839 -33.70 4.30 -6.99
C PHE A 839 -35.05 3.81 -7.54
N ALA A 840 -35.83 3.08 -6.73
CA ALA A 840 -37.19 2.68 -7.06
C ALA A 840 -38.10 3.88 -7.38
N ASP A 841 -38.07 4.91 -6.53
CA ASP A 841 -38.89 6.11 -6.69
C ASP A 841 -38.47 6.91 -7.94
N ARG A 842 -37.16 7.00 -8.24
CA ARG A 842 -36.65 7.60 -9.48
C ARG A 842 -37.11 6.83 -10.72
N VAL A 843 -36.96 5.50 -10.72
CA VAL A 843 -37.40 4.65 -11.84
C VAL A 843 -38.90 4.77 -12.06
N ARG A 844 -39.69 4.75 -10.98
CA ARG A 844 -41.15 4.95 -11.05
C ARG A 844 -41.51 6.27 -11.71
N ALA A 845 -40.92 7.39 -11.27
CA ALA A 845 -41.21 8.69 -11.84
C ALA A 845 -40.89 8.78 -13.34
N VAL A 846 -39.78 8.17 -13.78
CA VAL A 846 -39.40 8.14 -15.20
C VAL A 846 -40.36 7.26 -16.01
N VAL A 847 -40.72 6.08 -15.50
CA VAL A 847 -41.67 5.17 -16.16
C VAL A 847 -43.03 5.84 -16.31
N GLU A 848 -43.58 6.45 -15.24
CA GLU A 848 -44.85 7.17 -15.28
C GLU A 848 -44.85 8.27 -16.35
N ARG A 849 -43.79 9.08 -16.42
CA ARG A 849 -43.63 10.11 -17.46
C ARG A 849 -43.50 9.54 -18.86
N ALA A 850 -42.75 8.45 -19.03
CA ALA A 850 -42.61 7.79 -20.33
C ALA A 850 -43.97 7.27 -20.83
N VAL A 851 -44.75 6.63 -19.94
CA VAL A 851 -46.11 6.13 -20.25
C VAL A 851 -47.06 7.26 -20.63
N GLU A 852 -47.03 8.40 -19.92
CA GLU A 852 -47.83 9.59 -20.25
C GLU A 852 -47.57 10.09 -21.68
N VAL A 853 -46.32 10.02 -22.14
CA VAL A 853 -45.92 10.52 -23.46
C VAL A 853 -46.16 9.49 -24.58
N THR A 854 -46.07 8.20 -24.29
CA THR A 854 -46.21 7.13 -25.30
C THR A 854 -47.65 6.66 -25.57
N ALA A 855 -48.67 7.33 -25.01
CA ALA A 855 -50.10 6.95 -25.02
C ALA A 855 -50.38 5.67 -24.19
N PRO A 856 -51.64 5.35 -23.81
CA PRO A 856 -51.91 4.26 -22.86
C PRO A 856 -51.38 2.94 -23.45
N LEU A 857 -50.36 2.39 -22.78
CA LEU A 857 -49.53 1.33 -23.34
C LEU A 857 -50.37 0.12 -23.75
N TRP A 858 -51.38 -0.24 -22.96
CA TRP A 858 -52.24 -1.40 -23.17
C TRP A 858 -53.71 -0.97 -22.93
N GLY A 859 -54.65 -1.50 -23.71
CA GLY A 859 -56.01 -0.95 -23.88
C GLY A 859 -56.89 -0.84 -22.64
#